data_AF-A0A554RV68-F1
#
_entry.id   AF-A0A554RV68-F1
#
_cell.length_a   1.000
_cell.length_b   1.000
_cell.length_c   1.000
_cell.angle_alpha   90.00
_cell.angle_beta   90.00
_cell.angle_gamma   90.00
#
_symmetry.space_group_name_H-M   'P 1'
#
loop_
_entity.id
_entity.type
_entity.pdbx_description
1 polymer ?
#
loop_
_entity_poly.entity_id
_entity_poly.type
_entity_poly.pdbx_seq_one_letter_code
_entity_poly.pdbx_strand_id
1 'polypeptide(L)'
;MNGVDVAMNRVRGVRGRWVISSALAGVVAVTGAGCTSPSPQTESITITWLAFDSSGAGTTGETIISRQDPDTAGDFRVEFSANEVGGIGAQSQAGAWNAAIVSTILLTSPLEGEFRFETNGRVDGPSAGALTTAGLMALERGDAINPDVTMTGTINATGTIGPVGGIPEKVVAAGEAGFETVLIPLGQRNAANAEGEMVDVVREADRAGVEVIEVGDIYEAYTHLTGEEIEIRSGTRDPRLDNRSYDKLKPQVDITFTRYNDADSRLLRLPKEVQEVFAQTGVRQLIRGFHEEAVGLQQQGLQAGAYDLASQAASALEGLAATGELLQPVFTQGLDGLPVFFDQAMDISSAEQSFFAFLDQLSTFEPKTVADAEGLVRAYASIFDAYSLLIFASQLIEDLSNDWESGAISSPDELFSRLVTPVYWAELAEAQIAAAGVMLEVGRDNPGAELSEEVDLAQVGDFFRRGADANFATFEEVVVADLADARGFSREAALSMLASVDTNVAAAVSQANVQPAIADYIGGDKANAQYATLGYGLSNYVRNQMLVDKYYNNAELDNLLNVTGVRFDAVLGRALDLGRDQLASEIELLREVETEPVLGVASYETAGILRRGEISDQFSAIGVYNQSFLTARVLRYLGGFVEE
;
A
#
# COMPACT_ATOMS: atom_id res chain seq x y z
N MET A 1 -13.19 27.35 -38.46
CA MET A 1 -13.05 27.58 -39.91
C MET A 1 -12.46 28.96 -40.13
N ASN A 2 -11.36 29.02 -40.86
CA ASN A 2 -10.64 30.19 -41.40
C ASN A 2 -10.03 31.12 -40.34
N GLY A 3 -8.72 31.24 -40.15
CA GLY A 3 -7.62 31.11 -41.09
C GLY A 3 -6.98 32.48 -41.32
N VAL A 4 -5.64 32.49 -41.29
CA VAL A 4 -4.69 33.50 -41.80
C VAL A 4 -4.04 34.45 -40.78
N ASP A 5 -2.72 34.33 -40.78
CA ASP A 5 -1.62 35.04 -40.13
C ASP A 5 -1.49 36.56 -40.39
N VAL A 6 -0.94 37.21 -39.36
CA VAL A 6 0.20 38.17 -39.34
C VAL A 6 0.25 39.32 -40.38
N ALA A 7 0.35 40.57 -39.90
CA ALA A 7 1.59 41.38 -40.00
C ALA A 7 1.51 42.85 -39.52
N MET A 8 2.41 43.14 -38.55
CA MET A 8 3.28 44.31 -38.34
C MET A 8 3.14 45.58 -39.19
N ASN A 9 3.37 46.75 -38.55
CA ASN A 9 4.42 47.70 -39.00
C ASN A 9 4.68 48.90 -38.05
N ARG A 10 5.93 49.08 -37.56
CA ARG A 10 6.90 50.09 -38.05
C ARG A 10 8.11 50.28 -37.11
N VAL A 11 9.25 49.76 -37.56
CA VAL A 11 10.60 50.32 -37.28
C VAL A 11 11.06 51.06 -38.55
N ARG A 12 11.80 52.17 -38.38
CA ARG A 12 12.34 53.00 -39.47
C ARG A 12 13.86 52.89 -39.58
N GLY A 13 14.33 52.67 -40.82
CA GLY A 13 15.68 52.97 -41.33
C GLY A 13 16.48 51.70 -41.65
N VAL A 14 17.05 51.46 -42.84
CA VAL A 14 17.38 52.30 -44.01
C VAL A 14 17.45 51.43 -45.29
N ARG A 15 16.97 52.03 -46.41
CA ARG A 15 17.10 51.77 -47.87
C ARG A 15 18.13 50.71 -48.34
N GLY A 16 17.92 49.88 -49.37
CA GLY A 16 16.84 49.69 -50.35
C GLY A 16 17.37 49.12 -51.69
N ARG A 17 16.64 48.20 -52.34
CA ARG A 17 16.38 48.07 -53.81
C ARG A 17 15.71 46.72 -54.10
N TRP A 18 14.57 46.78 -54.78
CA TRP A 18 13.83 45.65 -55.36
C TRP A 18 14.26 45.43 -56.81
N VAL A 19 14.39 44.18 -57.26
CA VAL A 19 13.97 43.73 -58.61
C VAL A 19 13.57 42.24 -58.54
N ILE A 20 12.41 41.96 -59.15
CA ILE A 20 11.70 40.68 -59.31
C ILE A 20 12.30 39.90 -60.48
N SER A 21 12.39 38.56 -60.40
CA SER A 21 11.66 37.62 -61.29
C SER A 21 12.30 36.23 -61.40
N SER A 22 11.40 35.26 -61.48
CA SER A 22 11.48 33.82 -61.73
C SER A 22 12.44 33.31 -62.83
N ALA A 23 13.06 32.15 -62.58
CA ALA A 23 13.45 31.17 -63.60
C ALA A 23 13.56 29.75 -63.02
N LEU A 24 12.89 28.79 -63.66
CA LEU A 24 13.09 27.35 -63.47
C LEU A 24 14.52 26.94 -63.84
N ALA A 25 15.12 26.05 -63.06
CA ALA A 25 16.09 25.06 -63.54
C ALA A 25 16.17 23.89 -62.55
N GLY A 26 15.99 22.67 -63.07
CA GLY A 26 16.13 21.44 -62.30
C GLY A 26 17.59 21.02 -62.08
N VAL A 27 17.77 20.26 -61.00
CA VAL A 27 18.72 19.15 -60.77
C VAL A 27 20.20 19.40 -61.09
N VAL A 28 21.04 19.34 -60.06
CA VAL A 28 22.12 18.32 -59.89
C VAL A 28 22.63 18.39 -58.44
N ALA A 29 22.82 17.22 -57.86
CA ALA A 29 23.12 16.95 -56.46
C ALA A 29 24.48 17.46 -55.98
N VAL A 30 24.51 17.94 -54.73
CA VAL A 30 25.68 17.86 -53.86
C VAL A 30 25.24 17.07 -52.64
N THR A 31 25.76 15.86 -52.50
CA THR A 31 25.54 14.95 -51.38
C THR A 31 26.14 15.56 -50.12
N GLY A 32 25.31 16.24 -49.34
CA GLY A 32 25.60 16.57 -47.94
C GLY A 32 25.48 15.31 -47.10
N ALA A 33 26.54 15.02 -46.34
CA ALA A 33 26.59 13.94 -45.37
C ALA A 33 25.34 13.96 -44.48
N GLY A 34 24.66 12.82 -44.41
CA GLY A 34 23.53 12.64 -43.51
C GLY A 34 24.00 12.87 -42.07
N CYS A 35 23.47 13.90 -41.43
CA CYS A 35 23.29 13.84 -39.99
C CYS A 35 22.19 12.81 -39.76
N THR A 36 22.57 11.55 -39.58
CA THR A 36 21.73 10.61 -38.87
C THR A 36 21.66 11.13 -37.44
N SER A 37 20.51 11.68 -37.05
CA SER A 37 20.14 11.68 -35.63
C SER A 37 20.35 10.24 -35.12
N PRO A 38 21.05 10.01 -34.01
CA PRO A 38 21.14 8.66 -33.47
C PRO A 38 19.71 8.15 -33.27
N SER A 39 19.40 6.99 -33.85
CA SER A 39 18.22 6.23 -33.46
C SER A 39 18.30 5.98 -31.95
N PRO A 40 17.20 6.08 -31.19
CA PRO A 40 17.21 5.79 -29.75
C PRO A 40 17.88 4.42 -29.54
N GLN A 41 18.94 4.36 -28.74
CA GLN A 41 19.58 3.09 -28.42
C GLN A 41 18.70 2.44 -27.36
N THR A 42 17.99 1.39 -27.73
CA THR A 42 17.25 0.57 -26.77
C THR A 42 18.24 -0.20 -25.91
N GLU A 43 18.25 0.09 -24.62
CA GLU A 43 18.97 -0.71 -23.63
C GLU A 43 18.05 -1.84 -23.16
N SER A 44 18.63 -3.02 -22.92
CA SER A 44 17.87 -4.16 -22.43
C SER A 44 18.70 -5.10 -21.58
N ILE A 45 18.07 -5.69 -20.57
CA ILE A 45 18.61 -6.79 -19.76
C ILE A 45 17.66 -7.98 -19.88
N THR A 46 18.23 -9.18 -19.99
CA THR A 46 17.47 -10.44 -19.90
C THR A 46 17.73 -11.07 -18.56
N ILE A 47 16.66 -11.40 -17.84
CA ILE A 47 16.70 -12.18 -16.60
C ILE A 47 16.04 -13.54 -16.84
N THR A 48 16.52 -14.58 -16.16
CA THR A 48 15.97 -15.93 -16.27
C THR A 48 15.28 -16.32 -14.97
N TRP A 49 13.97 -16.46 -15.00
CA TRP A 49 13.15 -16.83 -13.84
C TRP A 49 12.99 -18.34 -13.73
N LEU A 50 12.71 -18.80 -12.50
CA LEU A 50 12.48 -20.20 -12.16
C LEU A 50 11.00 -20.46 -11.83
N ALA A 51 10.45 -21.54 -12.33
CA ALA A 51 9.12 -22.03 -12.00
C ALA A 51 9.10 -23.56 -11.83
N PHE A 52 7.95 -24.09 -11.45
CA PHE A 52 7.65 -25.51 -11.52
C PHE A 52 6.24 -25.68 -12.11
N ASP A 53 6.02 -26.74 -12.85
CA ASP A 53 4.73 -27.01 -13.50
C ASP A 53 3.82 -27.90 -12.65
N SER A 54 2.59 -28.11 -13.14
CA SER A 54 1.59 -28.96 -12.48
C SER A 54 1.98 -30.45 -12.42
N SER A 55 3.02 -30.87 -13.14
CA SER A 55 3.59 -32.21 -13.06
C SER A 55 4.67 -32.33 -11.98
N GLY A 56 5.03 -31.22 -11.33
CA GLY A 56 6.10 -31.15 -10.34
C GLY A 56 7.49 -31.05 -10.97
N ALA A 57 7.59 -30.75 -12.27
CA ALA A 57 8.87 -30.56 -12.94
C ALA A 57 9.28 -29.09 -12.87
N GLY A 58 10.53 -28.82 -12.50
CA GLY A 58 11.09 -27.48 -12.57
C GLY A 58 11.27 -27.01 -14.01
N THR A 59 11.14 -25.70 -14.23
CA THR A 59 11.33 -25.08 -15.55
C THR A 59 11.91 -23.67 -15.41
N THR A 60 12.41 -23.14 -16.52
CA THR A 60 12.98 -21.78 -16.61
C THR A 60 12.29 -21.01 -17.72
N GLY A 61 12.23 -19.69 -17.59
CA GLY A 61 11.86 -18.81 -18.69
C GLY A 61 12.56 -17.47 -18.60
N GLU A 62 12.35 -16.61 -19.59
CA GLU A 62 13.06 -15.34 -19.69
C GLU A 62 12.11 -14.15 -19.50
N THR A 63 12.65 -13.05 -19.03
CA THR A 63 12.01 -11.74 -19.06
C THR A 63 13.01 -10.74 -19.60
N ILE A 64 12.60 -9.99 -20.62
CA ILE A 64 13.39 -8.94 -21.24
C ILE A 64 12.87 -7.62 -20.70
N ILE A 65 13.73 -6.90 -20.00
CA ILE A 65 13.46 -5.56 -19.49
C ILE A 65 14.18 -4.59 -20.40
N SER A 66 13.49 -3.58 -20.91
CA SER A 66 14.03 -2.64 -21.89
C SER A 66 13.58 -1.21 -21.66
N ARG A 67 14.41 -0.27 -22.10
CA ARG A 67 14.15 1.17 -22.06
C ARG A 67 14.50 1.77 -23.42
N GLN A 68 13.64 2.65 -23.96
CA GLN A 68 13.85 3.24 -25.29
C GLN A 68 14.86 4.37 -25.30
N ASP A 69 14.92 5.18 -24.25
CA ASP A 69 15.82 6.33 -24.13
C ASP A 69 16.64 6.21 -22.82
N PRO A 70 17.97 6.04 -22.89
CA PRO A 70 18.84 5.96 -21.73
C PRO A 70 18.75 7.15 -20.77
N ASP A 71 18.34 8.32 -21.28
CA ASP A 71 18.26 9.55 -20.50
C ASP A 71 16.89 9.72 -19.80
N THR A 72 15.93 8.82 -20.04
CA THR A 72 14.59 8.87 -19.42
C THR A 72 14.51 7.87 -18.26
N ALA A 73 14.70 8.34 -17.03
CA ALA A 73 14.43 7.55 -15.83
C ALA A 73 12.93 7.27 -15.70
N GLY A 74 12.55 6.06 -15.27
CA GLY A 74 11.14 5.68 -15.05
C GLY A 74 10.34 5.20 -16.27
N ASP A 75 10.82 5.30 -17.52
CA ASP A 75 10.10 4.77 -18.71
C ASP A 75 10.62 3.37 -19.11
N PHE A 76 9.86 2.34 -18.77
CA PHE A 76 10.27 0.94 -18.93
C PHE A 76 9.23 0.08 -19.64
N ARG A 77 9.74 -0.82 -20.49
CA ARG A 77 9.01 -1.92 -21.09
C ARG A 77 9.53 -3.24 -20.53
N VAL A 78 8.67 -4.00 -19.87
CA VAL A 78 8.94 -5.32 -19.31
C VAL A 78 8.18 -6.38 -20.13
N GLU A 79 8.92 -7.25 -20.81
CA GLU A 79 8.37 -8.28 -21.68
C GLU A 79 8.64 -9.67 -21.10
N PHE A 80 7.59 -10.38 -20.75
CA PHE A 80 7.63 -11.76 -20.27
C PHE A 80 7.57 -12.72 -21.45
N SER A 81 8.45 -13.73 -21.51
CA SER A 81 8.38 -14.79 -22.53
C SER A 81 8.13 -16.16 -21.90
N ALA A 82 7.15 -16.89 -22.43
CA ALA A 82 6.83 -18.25 -22.00
C ALA A 82 6.41 -19.15 -23.18
N ASN A 83 6.52 -20.46 -22.98
CA ASN A 83 6.35 -21.44 -24.06
C ASN A 83 4.88 -21.78 -24.40
N GLU A 84 3.89 -21.17 -23.74
CA GLU A 84 2.45 -21.46 -23.92
C GLU A 84 1.65 -20.21 -24.26
N VAL A 85 0.55 -20.27 -25.03
CA VAL A 85 -0.27 -19.08 -25.36
C VAL A 85 -1.25 -18.74 -24.23
N GLY A 86 -1.19 -17.52 -23.69
CA GLY A 86 -2.15 -16.96 -22.72
C GLY A 86 -1.66 -15.59 -22.23
N GLY A 87 -2.49 -14.75 -21.62
CA GLY A 87 -2.07 -13.45 -21.09
C GLY A 87 -1.26 -13.56 -19.79
N ILE A 88 -0.97 -12.42 -19.16
CA ILE A 88 -0.39 -12.34 -17.82
C ILE A 88 -1.49 -12.62 -16.78
N GLY A 89 -1.24 -13.54 -15.85
CA GLY A 89 -2.16 -13.81 -14.74
C GLY A 89 -2.10 -12.75 -13.64
N ALA A 90 -3.08 -12.73 -12.74
CA ALA A 90 -3.22 -11.71 -11.70
C ALA A 90 -1.96 -11.64 -10.80
N GLN A 91 -1.41 -12.79 -10.41
CA GLN A 91 -0.23 -12.85 -9.55
C GLN A 91 1.01 -12.27 -10.22
N SER A 92 1.23 -12.61 -11.50
CA SER A 92 2.35 -12.05 -12.28
C SER A 92 2.18 -10.55 -12.49
N GLN A 93 0.95 -10.08 -12.72
CA GLN A 93 0.65 -8.66 -12.86
C GLN A 93 0.93 -7.89 -11.57
N ALA A 94 0.53 -8.42 -10.41
CA ALA A 94 0.87 -7.83 -9.11
C ALA A 94 2.37 -7.84 -8.85
N GLY A 95 3.05 -8.97 -9.11
CA GLY A 95 4.51 -9.07 -8.99
C GLY A 95 5.25 -8.04 -9.86
N ALA A 96 4.77 -7.80 -11.08
CA ALA A 96 5.36 -6.84 -12.01
C ALA A 96 5.14 -5.38 -11.57
N TRP A 97 3.93 -5.04 -11.10
CA TRP A 97 3.66 -3.72 -10.54
C TRP A 97 4.41 -3.47 -9.23
N ASN A 98 4.51 -4.47 -8.35
CA ASN A 98 5.32 -4.37 -7.14
C ASN A 98 6.80 -4.18 -7.49
N ALA A 99 7.31 -4.89 -8.50
CA ALA A 99 8.69 -4.69 -8.96
C ALA A 99 8.93 -3.29 -9.51
N ALA A 100 7.99 -2.74 -10.30
CA ALA A 100 8.05 -1.36 -10.79
C ALA A 100 8.06 -0.36 -9.63
N ILE A 101 7.10 -0.44 -8.71
CA ILE A 101 7.00 0.50 -7.59
C ILE A 101 8.23 0.42 -6.67
N VAL A 102 8.65 -0.79 -6.29
CA VAL A 102 9.80 -0.98 -5.40
C VAL A 102 11.08 -0.49 -6.06
N SER A 103 11.36 -0.84 -7.32
CA SER A 103 12.57 -0.36 -8.01
C SER A 103 12.60 1.16 -8.10
N THR A 104 11.51 1.80 -8.55
CA THR A 104 11.40 3.27 -8.64
C THR A 104 11.62 3.94 -7.27
N ILE A 105 10.99 3.45 -6.21
CA ILE A 105 11.07 4.07 -4.88
C ILE A 105 12.47 3.93 -4.27
N LEU A 106 13.08 2.75 -4.42
CA LEU A 106 14.39 2.50 -3.83
C LEU A 106 15.50 3.26 -4.56
N LEU A 107 15.38 3.43 -5.88
CA LEU A 107 16.32 4.22 -6.69
C LEU A 107 16.06 5.72 -6.69
N THR A 108 15.03 6.20 -5.97
CA THR A 108 14.61 7.62 -6.00
C THR A 108 14.32 8.14 -7.41
N SER A 109 13.82 7.26 -8.27
CA SER A 109 13.50 7.59 -9.64
C SER A 109 12.20 8.40 -9.74
N PRO A 110 11.97 9.14 -10.84
CA PRO A 110 10.71 9.85 -11.07
C PRO A 110 9.51 8.90 -10.96
N LEU A 111 8.50 9.30 -10.19
CA LEU A 111 7.32 8.48 -9.90
C LEU A 111 6.26 8.52 -11.01
N GLU A 112 6.46 9.40 -11.99
CA GLU A 112 5.64 9.61 -13.19
C GLU A 112 6.03 8.66 -14.33
N GLY A 113 6.97 7.74 -14.10
CA GLY A 113 7.41 6.77 -15.09
C GLY A 113 6.27 5.95 -15.74
N GLU A 114 6.41 5.65 -17.04
CA GLU A 114 5.52 4.73 -17.73
C GLU A 114 6.05 3.30 -17.66
N PHE A 115 5.22 2.36 -17.19
CA PHE A 115 5.54 0.94 -17.20
C PHE A 115 4.58 0.17 -18.12
N ARG A 116 5.15 -0.63 -19.02
CA ARG A 116 4.39 -1.49 -19.95
C ARG A 116 4.77 -2.94 -19.74
N PHE A 117 3.79 -3.77 -19.42
CA PHE A 117 3.95 -5.20 -19.23
C PHE A 117 3.38 -5.94 -20.44
N GLU A 118 4.24 -6.62 -21.17
CA GLU A 118 3.88 -7.40 -22.35
C GLU A 118 4.17 -8.88 -22.09
N THR A 119 3.39 -9.77 -22.70
CA THR A 119 3.64 -11.21 -22.57
C THR A 119 3.58 -11.91 -23.92
N ASN A 120 4.57 -12.75 -24.16
CA ASN A 120 4.56 -13.77 -25.19
C ASN A 120 4.29 -15.10 -24.50
N GLY A 121 3.08 -15.28 -24.00
CA GLY A 121 2.62 -16.54 -23.43
C GLY A 121 2.01 -16.48 -22.04
N ARG A 122 1.49 -17.60 -21.53
CA ARG A 122 0.86 -17.65 -20.20
C ARG A 122 1.94 -17.71 -19.11
N VAL A 123 1.99 -16.68 -18.28
CA VAL A 123 2.83 -16.63 -17.07
C VAL A 123 1.95 -16.23 -15.91
N ASP A 124 1.90 -17.07 -14.87
CA ASP A 124 1.13 -16.79 -13.65
C ASP A 124 1.90 -17.28 -12.42
N GLY A 125 2.27 -16.36 -11.55
CA GLY A 125 2.95 -16.64 -10.28
C GLY A 125 3.77 -15.44 -9.81
N PRO A 126 3.79 -15.12 -8.50
CA PRO A 126 4.46 -13.93 -7.99
C PRO A 126 5.98 -14.15 -7.81
N SER A 127 6.47 -15.37 -8.03
CA SER A 127 7.80 -15.83 -7.61
C SER A 127 8.99 -15.25 -8.38
N ALA A 128 8.73 -14.47 -9.43
CA ALA A 128 9.75 -13.71 -10.15
C ALA A 128 9.83 -12.24 -9.71
N GLY A 129 8.97 -11.80 -8.77
CA GLY A 129 8.85 -10.39 -8.39
C GLY A 129 10.19 -9.78 -7.94
N ALA A 130 10.95 -10.48 -7.08
CA ALA A 130 12.25 -9.99 -6.62
C ALA A 130 13.29 -9.93 -7.75
N LEU A 131 13.34 -10.95 -8.62
CA LEU A 131 14.25 -10.97 -9.77
C LEU A 131 13.94 -9.86 -10.77
N THR A 132 12.66 -9.63 -11.07
CA THR A 132 12.20 -8.52 -11.92
C THR A 132 12.56 -7.17 -11.33
N THR A 133 12.45 -7.03 -10.00
CA THR A 133 12.85 -5.80 -9.29
C THR A 133 14.34 -5.55 -9.47
N ALA A 134 15.20 -6.55 -9.22
CA ALA A 134 16.64 -6.43 -9.40
C ALA A 134 17.02 -6.10 -10.85
N GLY A 135 16.34 -6.73 -11.83
CA GLY A 135 16.56 -6.46 -13.25
C GLY A 135 16.17 -5.05 -13.67
N LEU A 136 15.06 -4.50 -13.15
CA LEU A 136 14.68 -3.09 -13.36
C LEU A 136 15.75 -2.15 -12.78
N MET A 137 16.18 -2.42 -11.54
CA MET A 137 17.20 -1.60 -10.88
C MET A 137 18.55 -1.65 -11.61
N ALA A 138 18.94 -2.83 -12.10
CA ALA A 138 20.17 -3.02 -12.86
C ALA A 138 20.13 -2.25 -14.18
N LEU A 139 19.00 -2.32 -14.92
CA LEU A 139 18.84 -1.59 -16.17
C LEU A 139 18.92 -0.08 -15.95
N GLU A 140 18.28 0.42 -14.89
CA GLU A 140 18.27 1.84 -14.57
C GLU A 140 19.65 2.37 -14.17
N ARG A 141 20.40 1.59 -13.39
CA ARG A 141 21.76 1.94 -12.94
C ARG A 141 22.84 1.68 -13.99
N GLY A 142 22.52 0.94 -15.06
CA GLY A 142 23.49 0.46 -16.04
C GLY A 142 24.39 -0.67 -15.51
N ASP A 143 23.95 -1.35 -14.44
CA ASP A 143 24.66 -2.44 -13.80
C ASP A 143 24.40 -3.76 -14.53
N ALA A 144 25.43 -4.61 -14.65
CA ALA A 144 25.30 -5.90 -15.33
C ALA A 144 24.75 -6.98 -14.38
N ILE A 145 23.79 -7.78 -14.85
CA ILE A 145 23.37 -9.00 -14.15
C ILE A 145 24.38 -10.12 -14.42
N ASN A 146 24.81 -10.78 -13.35
CA ASN A 146 25.65 -11.96 -13.41
C ASN A 146 24.87 -13.12 -14.06
N PRO A 147 25.31 -13.63 -15.23
CA PRO A 147 24.59 -14.68 -15.93
C PRO A 147 24.61 -16.04 -15.21
N ASP A 148 25.48 -16.22 -14.22
CA ASP A 148 25.64 -17.46 -13.47
C ASP A 148 24.75 -17.51 -12.22
N VAL A 149 24.03 -16.42 -11.91
CA VAL A 149 23.17 -16.28 -10.73
C VAL A 149 21.72 -16.05 -11.15
N THR A 150 20.80 -16.78 -10.52
CA THR A 150 19.34 -16.55 -10.63
C THR A 150 18.69 -16.58 -9.24
N MET A 151 17.40 -16.27 -9.15
CA MET A 151 16.68 -16.30 -7.89
C MET A 151 15.19 -16.63 -8.04
N THR A 152 14.57 -16.96 -6.92
CA THR A 152 13.11 -17.01 -6.77
C THR A 152 12.68 -16.31 -5.49
N GLY A 153 11.52 -15.65 -5.51
CA GLY A 153 10.99 -14.90 -4.37
C GLY A 153 9.93 -13.88 -4.80
N THR A 154 8.91 -13.68 -3.97
CA THR A 154 7.99 -12.55 -4.15
C THR A 154 8.64 -11.25 -3.68
N ILE A 155 8.04 -10.11 -3.99
CA ILE A 155 8.53 -8.80 -3.53
C ILE A 155 7.41 -8.03 -2.83
N ASN A 156 7.68 -7.56 -1.62
CA ASN A 156 6.77 -6.77 -0.80
C ASN A 156 7.06 -5.26 -0.96
N ALA A 157 6.16 -4.39 -0.47
CA ALA A 157 6.17 -2.95 -0.72
C ALA A 157 7.46 -2.19 -0.31
N THR A 158 8.25 -2.73 0.62
CA THR A 158 9.53 -2.17 1.09
C THR A 158 10.78 -2.83 0.52
N GLY A 159 10.59 -3.83 -0.36
CA GLY A 159 11.69 -4.59 -0.95
C GLY A 159 12.07 -5.86 -0.20
N THR A 160 11.32 -6.27 0.82
CA THR A 160 11.53 -7.60 1.43
C THR A 160 11.11 -8.72 0.48
N ILE A 161 11.85 -9.84 0.54
CA ILE A 161 11.60 -11.00 -0.31
C ILE A 161 10.70 -11.97 0.43
N GLY A 162 9.52 -12.23 -0.13
CA GLY A 162 8.54 -13.13 0.46
C GLY A 162 8.70 -14.58 -0.04
N PRO A 163 8.11 -15.54 0.71
CA PRO A 163 8.28 -16.96 0.47
C PRO A 163 7.59 -17.43 -0.83
N VAL A 164 8.08 -18.54 -1.38
CA VAL A 164 7.53 -19.18 -2.58
C VAL A 164 7.48 -20.70 -2.46
N GLY A 165 6.62 -21.35 -3.25
CA GLY A 165 6.56 -22.81 -3.37
C GLY A 165 7.51 -23.38 -4.44
N GLY A 166 7.70 -24.70 -4.37
CA GLY A 166 8.44 -25.50 -5.37
C GLY A 166 9.92 -25.18 -5.48
N ILE A 167 10.55 -24.77 -4.37
CA ILE A 167 11.98 -24.41 -4.35
C ILE A 167 12.88 -25.59 -4.74
N PRO A 168 12.68 -26.83 -4.23
CA PRO A 168 13.52 -27.96 -4.63
C PRO A 168 13.56 -28.16 -6.15
N GLU A 169 12.41 -28.12 -6.80
CA GLU A 169 12.25 -28.31 -8.25
C GLU A 169 12.88 -27.15 -9.03
N LYS A 170 12.69 -25.91 -8.57
CA LYS A 170 13.29 -24.71 -9.17
C LYS A 170 14.81 -24.73 -9.12
N VAL A 171 15.40 -25.14 -8.00
CA VAL A 171 16.86 -25.23 -7.83
C VAL A 171 17.45 -26.32 -8.73
N VAL A 172 16.78 -27.46 -8.86
CA VAL A 172 17.19 -28.50 -9.80
C VAL A 172 17.16 -27.98 -11.24
N ALA A 173 16.07 -27.31 -11.64
CA ALA A 173 15.95 -26.72 -12.98
C ALA A 173 17.02 -25.65 -13.25
N ALA A 174 17.39 -24.86 -12.25
CA ALA A 174 18.47 -23.89 -12.38
C ALA A 174 19.82 -24.58 -12.66
N GLY A 175 20.11 -25.70 -11.98
CA GLY A 175 21.33 -26.49 -12.26
C GLY A 175 21.32 -27.12 -13.64
N GLU A 176 20.17 -27.62 -14.09
CA GLU A 176 20.00 -28.12 -15.46
C GLU A 176 20.16 -27.03 -16.53
N ALA A 177 19.76 -25.79 -16.21
CA ALA A 177 19.95 -24.61 -17.03
C ALA A 177 21.38 -24.03 -16.97
N GLY A 178 22.23 -24.54 -16.07
CA GLY A 178 23.65 -24.19 -15.98
C GLY A 178 23.97 -23.02 -15.04
N PHE A 179 23.05 -22.60 -14.18
CA PHE A 179 23.34 -21.60 -13.15
C PHE A 179 24.29 -22.17 -12.08
N GLU A 180 25.22 -21.35 -11.60
CA GLU A 180 26.14 -21.72 -10.51
C GLU A 180 25.53 -21.40 -9.14
N THR A 181 24.65 -20.40 -9.04
CA THR A 181 24.05 -19.97 -7.77
C THR A 181 22.57 -19.64 -7.92
N VAL A 182 21.76 -20.06 -6.94
CA VAL A 182 20.34 -19.72 -6.82
C VAL A 182 20.07 -19.04 -5.49
N LEU A 183 19.51 -17.83 -5.54
CA LEU A 183 19.04 -17.14 -4.34
C LEU A 183 17.59 -17.56 -4.03
N ILE A 184 17.32 -17.88 -2.77
CA ILE A 184 16.00 -18.29 -2.29
C ILE A 184 15.56 -17.40 -1.12
N PRO A 185 14.25 -17.31 -0.81
CA PRO A 185 13.80 -16.48 0.30
C PRO A 185 14.32 -16.97 1.65
N LEU A 186 14.59 -16.01 2.54
CA LEU A 186 15.10 -16.25 3.88
C LEU A 186 14.21 -17.22 4.68
N GLY A 187 14.81 -18.25 5.27
CA GLY A 187 14.11 -19.24 6.09
C GLY A 187 13.50 -20.40 5.29
N GLN A 188 13.74 -20.48 3.98
CA GLN A 188 13.23 -21.55 3.11
C GLN A 188 14.27 -22.62 2.73
N ARG A 189 15.37 -22.74 3.49
CA ARG A 189 16.29 -23.89 3.35
C ARG A 189 15.57 -25.24 3.40
N ASN A 190 14.55 -25.39 4.25
CA ASN A 190 13.70 -26.57 4.23
C ASN A 190 12.38 -26.21 3.55
N ALA A 191 12.04 -26.91 2.47
CA ALA A 191 10.83 -26.66 1.70
C ALA A 191 10.15 -27.98 1.31
N ALA A 192 8.83 -27.93 1.10
CA ALA A 192 8.09 -29.05 0.56
C ALA A 192 8.45 -29.25 -0.93
N ASN A 193 8.75 -30.48 -1.31
CA ASN A 193 8.84 -30.89 -2.71
C ASN A 193 7.45 -31.13 -3.33
N ALA A 194 7.41 -31.53 -4.61
CA ALA A 194 6.18 -31.86 -5.33
C ALA A 194 5.32 -32.96 -4.64
N GLU A 195 5.94 -33.87 -3.88
CA GLU A 195 5.25 -34.90 -3.09
C GLU A 195 4.77 -34.39 -1.72
N GLY A 196 5.06 -33.15 -1.35
CA GLY A 196 4.73 -32.56 -0.04
C GLY A 196 5.70 -32.97 1.08
N GLU A 197 6.82 -33.61 0.76
CA GLU A 197 7.85 -33.99 1.72
C GLU A 197 8.79 -32.81 1.98
N MET A 198 9.08 -32.54 3.25
CA MET A 198 10.04 -31.50 3.63
C MET A 198 11.48 -31.97 3.34
N VAL A 199 12.18 -31.28 2.45
CA VAL A 199 13.55 -31.58 2.03
C VAL A 199 14.51 -30.42 2.32
N ASP A 200 15.80 -30.73 2.47
CA ASP A 200 16.88 -29.74 2.61
C ASP A 200 17.30 -29.27 1.21
N VAL A 201 16.84 -28.09 0.81
CA VAL A 201 17.05 -27.50 -0.53
C VAL A 201 18.53 -27.41 -0.87
N VAL A 202 19.39 -27.09 0.10
CA VAL A 202 20.85 -27.01 -0.11
C VAL A 202 21.41 -28.37 -0.56
N ARG A 203 20.89 -29.48 -0.03
CA ARG A 203 21.33 -30.82 -0.46
C ARG A 203 20.83 -31.20 -1.84
N GLU A 204 19.64 -30.73 -2.22
CA GLU A 204 19.13 -30.91 -3.58
C GLU A 204 19.95 -30.08 -4.56
N ALA A 205 20.31 -28.85 -4.19
CA ALA A 205 21.21 -27.97 -4.95
C ALA A 205 22.58 -28.59 -5.17
N ASP A 206 23.21 -29.14 -4.11
CA ASP A 206 24.51 -29.81 -4.19
C ASP A 206 24.50 -30.96 -5.21
N ARG A 207 23.38 -31.70 -5.32
CA ARG A 207 23.23 -32.78 -6.30
C ARG A 207 23.05 -32.26 -7.72
N ALA A 208 22.41 -31.11 -7.87
CA ALA A 208 22.24 -30.39 -9.13
C ALA A 208 23.51 -29.61 -9.54
N GLY A 209 24.50 -29.49 -8.65
CA GLY A 209 25.74 -28.75 -8.89
C GLY A 209 25.62 -27.24 -8.74
N VAL A 210 24.68 -26.78 -7.90
CA VAL A 210 24.33 -25.36 -7.70
C VAL A 210 24.50 -24.96 -6.24
N GLU A 211 25.00 -23.76 -5.98
CA GLU A 211 25.01 -23.16 -4.65
C GLU A 211 23.67 -22.47 -4.34
N VAL A 212 23.18 -22.59 -3.10
CA VAL A 212 21.96 -21.90 -2.65
C VAL A 212 22.29 -20.90 -1.55
N ILE A 213 21.80 -19.67 -1.72
CA ILE A 213 21.95 -18.57 -0.75
C ILE A 213 20.56 -18.07 -0.34
N GLU A 214 20.33 -17.96 0.96
CA GLU A 214 19.10 -17.36 1.50
C GLU A 214 19.24 -15.84 1.55
N VAL A 215 18.27 -15.10 0.98
CA VAL A 215 18.24 -13.63 0.95
C VAL A 215 16.94 -13.09 1.56
N GLY A 216 17.05 -12.04 2.37
CA GLY A 216 15.91 -11.46 3.10
C GLY A 216 15.23 -10.28 2.39
N ASP A 217 15.96 -9.56 1.54
CA ASP A 217 15.46 -8.42 0.80
C ASP A 217 16.23 -8.18 -0.50
N ILE A 218 15.71 -7.21 -1.26
CA ILE A 218 16.24 -6.85 -2.57
C ILE A 218 17.64 -6.26 -2.51
N TYR A 219 18.07 -5.68 -1.39
CA TYR A 219 19.43 -5.14 -1.27
C TYR A 219 20.45 -6.27 -1.26
N GLU A 220 20.21 -7.32 -0.47
CA GLU A 220 21.04 -8.53 -0.45
C GLU A 220 21.01 -9.24 -1.80
N ALA A 221 19.82 -9.43 -2.37
CA ALA A 221 19.66 -10.12 -3.64
C ALA A 221 20.34 -9.37 -4.80
N TYR A 222 20.24 -8.04 -4.83
CA TYR A 222 20.86 -7.21 -5.85
C TYR A 222 22.38 -7.37 -5.84
N THR A 223 23.01 -7.32 -4.67
CA THR A 223 24.46 -7.50 -4.55
C THR A 223 24.93 -8.87 -5.03
N HIS A 224 24.17 -9.93 -4.75
CA HIS A 224 24.48 -11.25 -5.30
C HIS A 224 24.28 -11.34 -6.82
N LEU A 225 23.28 -10.64 -7.37
CA LEU A 225 22.96 -10.65 -8.80
C LEU A 225 23.87 -9.76 -9.64
N THR A 226 24.39 -8.66 -9.13
CA THR A 226 25.16 -7.67 -9.91
C THR A 226 26.61 -7.53 -9.45
N GLY A 227 26.90 -7.87 -8.20
CA GLY A 227 28.17 -7.53 -7.54
C GLY A 227 28.24 -6.08 -7.04
N GLU A 228 27.18 -5.29 -7.27
CA GLU A 228 27.09 -3.88 -6.87
C GLU A 228 26.21 -3.73 -5.61
N GLU A 229 26.45 -2.68 -4.83
CA GLU A 229 25.69 -2.39 -3.61
C GLU A 229 24.72 -1.23 -3.82
N ILE A 230 23.51 -1.35 -3.26
CA ILE A 230 22.58 -0.24 -3.11
C ILE A 230 22.68 0.22 -1.65
N GLU A 231 23.01 1.49 -1.45
CA GLU A 231 23.22 2.02 -0.11
C GLU A 231 21.90 2.05 0.68
N ILE A 232 21.85 1.32 1.78
CA ILE A 232 20.87 1.53 2.83
C ILE A 232 21.44 2.58 3.77
N ARG A 233 20.98 3.83 3.68
CA ARG A 233 21.26 4.80 4.75
C ARG A 233 20.57 4.29 6.01
N SER A 234 21.31 3.65 6.91
CA SER A 234 20.77 3.22 8.21
C SER A 234 20.40 4.47 9.01
N GLY A 235 19.13 4.63 9.39
CA GLY A 235 18.73 5.67 10.33
C GLY A 235 19.43 5.45 11.67
N THR A 236 20.51 6.18 11.95
CA THR A 236 21.32 5.93 13.16
C THR A 236 20.67 6.49 14.43
N ARG A 237 19.59 7.28 14.30
CA ARG A 237 18.87 7.88 15.42
C ARG A 237 17.43 7.40 15.46
N ASP A 238 16.97 7.19 16.68
CA ASP A 238 15.56 6.99 17.02
C ASP A 238 14.83 8.34 16.84
N PRO A 239 13.97 8.49 15.80
CA PRO A 239 13.37 9.77 15.49
C PRO A 239 12.46 10.29 16.62
N ARG A 240 12.64 11.55 17.01
CA ARG A 240 11.81 12.26 18.01
C ARG A 240 11.39 13.61 17.47
N LEU A 241 10.21 14.08 17.86
CA LEU A 241 9.73 15.40 17.46
C LEU A 241 10.69 16.52 17.89
N ASP A 242 10.77 17.57 17.08
CA ASP A 242 11.36 18.83 17.52
C ASP A 242 10.49 19.52 18.60
N ASN A 243 11.03 20.54 19.27
CA ASN A 243 10.31 21.22 20.36
C ASN A 243 9.00 21.88 19.88
N ARG A 244 8.98 22.43 18.67
CA ARG A 244 7.81 23.15 18.13
C ARG A 244 6.65 22.19 17.89
N SER A 245 6.93 21.08 17.20
CA SER A 245 5.96 20.04 16.89
C SER A 245 5.52 19.30 18.15
N TYR A 246 6.44 19.06 19.09
CA TYR A 246 6.11 18.54 20.42
C TYR A 246 5.09 19.43 21.15
N ASP A 247 5.36 20.73 21.25
CA ASP A 247 4.50 21.70 21.94
C ASP A 247 3.13 21.85 21.25
N LYS A 248 3.11 21.75 19.91
CA LYS A 248 1.88 21.75 19.12
C LYS A 248 1.03 20.50 19.35
N LEU A 249 1.66 19.33 19.43
CA LEU A 249 0.96 18.05 19.50
C LEU A 249 0.46 17.72 20.90
N LYS A 250 1.18 18.16 21.94
CA LYS A 250 0.85 17.85 23.33
C LYS A 250 -0.61 18.16 23.72
N PRO A 251 -1.16 19.36 23.42
CA PRO A 251 -2.56 19.67 23.71
C PRO A 251 -3.55 18.75 22.98
N GLN A 252 -3.23 18.29 21.77
CA GLN A 252 -4.11 17.39 21.02
C GLN A 252 -4.20 16.02 21.69
N VAL A 253 -3.11 15.52 22.27
CA VAL A 253 -3.14 14.28 23.06
C VAL A 253 -4.01 14.42 24.30
N ASP A 254 -3.92 15.54 25.01
CA ASP A 254 -4.76 15.80 26.19
C ASP A 254 -6.25 15.89 25.81
N ILE A 255 -6.56 16.50 24.65
CA ILE A 255 -7.92 16.53 24.08
C ILE A 255 -8.39 15.11 23.74
N THR A 256 -7.56 14.30 23.10
CA THR A 256 -7.91 12.93 22.72
C THR A 256 -8.09 12.01 23.95
N PHE A 257 -7.32 12.20 25.02
CA PHE A 257 -7.59 11.51 26.29
C PHE A 257 -8.92 11.94 26.92
N THR A 258 -9.30 13.21 26.77
CA THR A 258 -10.62 13.68 27.22
C THR A 258 -11.73 12.98 26.45
N ARG A 259 -11.61 12.88 25.12
CA ARG A 259 -12.53 12.12 24.26
C ARG A 259 -12.68 10.66 24.71
N TYR A 260 -11.56 9.97 24.95
CA TYR A 260 -11.55 8.61 25.48
C TYR A 260 -12.32 8.50 26.82
N ASN A 261 -12.02 9.38 27.77
CA ASN A 261 -12.64 9.36 29.10
C ASN A 261 -14.15 9.65 29.05
N ASP A 262 -14.57 10.52 28.14
CA ASP A 262 -15.98 10.83 27.89
C ASP A 262 -16.71 9.60 27.29
N ALA A 263 -16.08 8.92 26.32
CA ALA A 263 -16.61 7.68 25.75
C ALA A 263 -16.69 6.54 26.79
N ASP A 264 -15.67 6.36 27.63
CA ASP A 264 -15.72 5.37 28.73
C ASP A 264 -16.86 5.69 29.71
N SER A 265 -17.03 6.98 30.03
CA SER A 265 -18.11 7.45 30.90
C SER A 265 -19.49 7.20 30.30
N ARG A 266 -19.66 7.33 28.98
CA ARG A 266 -20.89 6.98 28.26
C ARG A 266 -21.16 5.48 28.36
N LEU A 267 -20.16 4.65 28.10
CA LEU A 267 -20.29 3.19 28.19
C LEU A 267 -20.68 2.73 29.60
N LEU A 268 -20.09 3.32 30.65
CA LEU A 268 -20.44 3.01 32.04
C LEU A 268 -21.86 3.42 32.47
N ARG A 269 -22.51 4.32 31.72
CA ARG A 269 -23.91 4.73 31.96
C ARG A 269 -24.93 3.83 31.25
N LEU A 270 -24.48 2.95 30.34
CA LEU A 270 -25.35 2.01 29.67
C LEU A 270 -25.95 0.99 30.66
N PRO A 271 -27.08 0.33 30.33
CA PRO A 271 -27.60 -0.78 31.13
C PRO A 271 -26.53 -1.86 31.38
N LYS A 272 -26.58 -2.53 32.54
CA LYS A 272 -25.55 -3.51 32.92
C LYS A 272 -25.46 -4.67 31.95
N GLU A 273 -26.59 -5.06 31.38
CA GLU A 273 -26.72 -6.11 30.39
C GLU A 273 -25.90 -5.79 29.13
N VAL A 274 -25.92 -4.54 28.67
CA VAL A 274 -25.11 -4.06 27.54
C VAL A 274 -23.62 -4.08 27.89
N GLN A 275 -23.29 -3.59 29.09
CA GLN A 275 -21.90 -3.61 29.57
C GLN A 275 -21.34 -5.03 29.67
N GLU A 276 -22.17 -5.99 30.11
CA GLU A 276 -21.79 -7.41 30.21
C GLU A 276 -21.55 -8.05 28.83
N VAL A 277 -22.36 -7.71 27.82
CA VAL A 277 -22.13 -8.16 26.43
C VAL A 277 -20.75 -7.69 25.95
N PHE A 278 -20.43 -6.40 26.07
CA PHE A 278 -19.13 -5.87 25.64
C PHE A 278 -17.96 -6.37 26.50
N ALA A 279 -18.18 -6.69 27.78
CA ALA A 279 -17.15 -7.26 28.62
C ALA A 279 -16.75 -8.67 28.16
N GLN A 280 -17.68 -9.45 27.61
CA GLN A 280 -17.43 -10.82 27.14
C GLN A 280 -16.65 -10.87 25.82
N THR A 281 -16.73 -9.83 24.99
CA THR A 281 -15.99 -9.78 23.72
C THR A 281 -14.50 -9.48 23.90
N GLY A 282 -14.09 -8.93 25.05
CA GLY A 282 -12.72 -8.49 25.30
C GLY A 282 -12.33 -7.17 24.59
N VAL A 283 -13.19 -6.64 23.71
CA VAL A 283 -12.91 -5.44 22.89
C VAL A 283 -12.61 -4.22 23.77
N ARG A 284 -13.37 -4.00 24.85
CA ARG A 284 -13.10 -2.89 25.77
C ARG A 284 -11.73 -3.01 26.45
N GLN A 285 -11.29 -4.23 26.77
CA GLN A 285 -9.98 -4.45 27.39
C GLN A 285 -8.84 -4.21 26.38
N LEU A 286 -9.02 -4.61 25.13
CA LEU A 286 -8.10 -4.30 24.04
C LEU A 286 -7.95 -2.79 23.84
N ILE A 287 -9.07 -2.07 23.72
CA ILE A 287 -9.11 -0.61 23.56
C ILE A 287 -8.42 0.10 24.74
N ARG A 288 -8.66 -0.39 25.95
CA ARG A 288 -7.99 0.11 27.15
C ARG A 288 -6.49 -0.10 27.12
N GLY A 289 -6.01 -1.22 26.58
CA GLY A 289 -4.58 -1.47 26.39
C GLY A 289 -3.91 -0.39 25.54
N PHE A 290 -4.52 -0.03 24.39
CA PHE A 290 -4.02 1.07 23.55
C PHE A 290 -4.00 2.42 24.29
N HIS A 291 -5.03 2.71 25.10
CA HIS A 291 -5.04 3.92 25.91
C HIS A 291 -3.92 3.93 26.97
N GLU A 292 -3.69 2.80 27.65
CA GLU A 292 -2.63 2.68 28.66
C GLU A 292 -1.23 2.84 28.03
N GLU A 293 -1.00 2.27 26.85
CA GLU A 293 0.23 2.47 26.07
C GLU A 293 0.40 3.95 25.64
N ALA A 294 -0.68 4.59 25.17
CA ALA A 294 -0.65 6.01 24.81
C ALA A 294 -0.28 6.91 26.00
N VAL A 295 -0.83 6.63 27.19
CA VAL A 295 -0.45 7.33 28.44
C VAL A 295 1.02 7.08 28.77
N GLY A 296 1.49 5.84 28.63
CA GLY A 296 2.89 5.46 28.82
C GLY A 296 3.84 6.22 27.90
N LEU A 297 3.49 6.34 26.60
CA LEU A 297 4.24 7.12 25.62
C LEU A 297 4.27 8.61 25.99
N GLN A 298 3.12 9.20 26.37
CA GLN A 298 3.06 10.60 26.78
C GLN A 298 4.00 10.89 27.97
N GLN A 299 4.02 10.00 28.97
CA GLN A 299 4.89 10.13 30.15
C GLN A 299 6.39 10.04 29.81
N GLN A 300 6.73 9.30 28.75
CA GLN A 300 8.10 9.18 28.25
C GLN A 300 8.51 10.33 27.33
N GLY A 301 7.59 11.26 27.02
CA GLY A 301 7.82 12.35 26.07
C GLY A 301 7.66 11.95 24.60
N LEU A 302 7.10 10.77 24.33
CA LEU A 302 6.87 10.25 22.99
C LEU A 302 5.49 10.70 22.50
N GLN A 303 5.39 12.00 22.24
CA GLN A 303 4.11 12.68 22.04
C GLN A 303 3.42 12.27 20.74
N ALA A 304 4.19 11.88 19.72
CA ALA A 304 3.69 11.50 18.40
C ALA A 304 2.97 10.16 18.43
N GLY A 305 3.62 9.12 18.94
CA GLY A 305 2.99 7.82 19.16
C GLY A 305 1.89 7.88 20.21
N ALA A 306 2.02 8.73 21.24
CA ALA A 306 0.95 8.94 22.22
C ALA A 306 -0.31 9.49 21.55
N TYR A 307 -0.19 10.45 20.63
CA TYR A 307 -1.31 10.98 19.86
C TYR A 307 -1.98 9.91 19.01
N ASP A 308 -1.19 9.14 18.27
CA ASP A 308 -1.72 8.14 17.34
C ASP A 308 -2.45 7.01 18.08
N LEU A 309 -1.83 6.41 19.10
CA LEU A 309 -2.48 5.38 19.93
C LEU A 309 -3.68 5.92 20.71
N ALA A 310 -3.60 7.16 21.24
CA ALA A 310 -4.74 7.77 21.91
C ALA A 310 -5.92 7.96 20.95
N SER A 311 -5.64 8.35 19.70
CA SER A 311 -6.67 8.61 18.68
C SER A 311 -7.37 7.32 18.28
N GLN A 312 -6.60 6.24 18.09
CA GLN A 312 -7.16 4.91 17.84
C GLN A 312 -8.02 4.42 19.02
N ALA A 313 -7.52 4.55 20.25
CA ALA A 313 -8.26 4.14 21.44
C ALA A 313 -9.54 4.96 21.66
N ALA A 314 -9.49 6.28 21.44
CA ALA A 314 -10.63 7.17 21.57
C ALA A 314 -11.70 6.85 20.52
N SER A 315 -11.35 6.78 19.23
CA SER A 315 -12.32 6.45 18.17
C SER A 315 -12.93 5.07 18.35
N ALA A 316 -12.13 4.07 18.74
CA ALA A 316 -12.65 2.73 19.05
C ALA A 316 -13.63 2.73 20.23
N LEU A 317 -13.33 3.46 21.31
CA LEU A 317 -14.22 3.52 22.46
C LEU A 317 -15.48 4.34 22.18
N GLU A 318 -15.37 5.41 21.40
CA GLU A 318 -16.51 6.20 20.91
C GLU A 318 -17.47 5.33 20.10
N GLY A 319 -16.94 4.56 19.14
CA GLY A 319 -17.75 3.62 18.35
C GLY A 319 -18.43 2.56 19.21
N LEU A 320 -17.71 1.98 20.19
CA LEU A 320 -18.27 0.99 21.10
C LEU A 320 -19.38 1.58 22.00
N ALA A 321 -19.18 2.80 22.52
CA ALA A 321 -20.17 3.49 23.32
C ALA A 321 -21.43 3.79 22.50
N ALA A 322 -21.27 4.30 21.28
CA ALA A 322 -22.38 4.62 20.39
C ALA A 322 -23.16 3.36 19.95
N THR A 323 -22.46 2.25 19.67
CA THR A 323 -23.10 0.94 19.44
C THR A 323 -24.02 0.52 20.60
N GLY A 324 -23.55 0.69 21.83
CA GLY A 324 -24.34 0.37 23.02
C GLY A 324 -25.53 1.32 23.23
N GLU A 325 -25.40 2.58 22.83
CA GLU A 325 -26.49 3.56 22.84
C GLU A 325 -27.56 3.22 21.80
N LEU A 326 -27.17 2.83 20.59
CA LEU A 326 -28.08 2.38 19.54
C LEU A 326 -28.88 1.15 19.93
N LEU A 327 -28.32 0.23 20.70
CA LEU A 327 -29.04 -0.98 21.13
C LEU A 327 -30.12 -0.72 22.19
N GLN A 328 -30.22 0.49 22.78
CA GLN A 328 -31.16 0.77 23.87
C GLN A 328 -32.64 0.48 23.55
N PRO A 329 -33.20 0.77 22.35
CA PRO A 329 -34.57 0.43 22.01
C PRO A 329 -34.84 -1.07 22.15
N VAL A 330 -33.90 -1.91 21.70
CA VAL A 330 -33.99 -3.37 21.83
C VAL A 330 -33.99 -3.79 23.30
N PHE A 331 -33.10 -3.25 24.12
CA PHE A 331 -33.03 -3.61 25.54
C PHE A 331 -34.25 -3.13 26.34
N THR A 332 -34.86 -2.02 25.95
CA THR A 332 -36.00 -1.42 26.67
C THR A 332 -37.35 -1.96 26.21
N GLN A 333 -37.49 -2.33 24.94
CA GLN A 333 -38.76 -2.71 24.31
C GLN A 333 -38.78 -4.17 23.83
N GLY A 334 -37.66 -4.89 23.94
CA GLY A 334 -37.51 -6.23 23.38
C GLY A 334 -37.50 -6.19 21.84
N LEU A 335 -38.04 -7.24 21.21
CA LEU A 335 -38.11 -7.33 19.75
C LEU A 335 -38.97 -6.24 19.10
N ASP A 336 -39.90 -5.64 19.85
CA ASP A 336 -40.71 -4.51 19.38
C ASP A 336 -39.86 -3.24 19.13
N GLY A 337 -38.66 -3.17 19.72
CA GLY A 337 -37.70 -2.10 19.50
C GLY A 337 -36.82 -2.26 18.26
N LEU A 338 -36.82 -3.43 17.60
CA LEU A 338 -35.97 -3.69 16.43
C LEU A 338 -36.21 -2.72 15.26
N PRO A 339 -37.45 -2.35 14.89
CA PRO A 339 -37.67 -1.39 13.80
C PRO A 339 -37.03 -0.03 14.09
N VAL A 340 -37.09 0.44 15.34
CA VAL A 340 -36.47 1.71 15.75
C VAL A 340 -34.94 1.60 15.72
N PHE A 341 -34.41 0.48 16.20
CA PHE A 341 -32.98 0.21 16.14
C PHE A 341 -32.46 0.22 14.69
N PHE A 342 -33.13 -0.48 13.77
CA PHE A 342 -32.70 -0.54 12.37
C PHE A 342 -32.81 0.82 11.68
N ASP A 343 -33.90 1.56 11.91
CA ASP A 343 -34.06 2.93 11.40
C ASP A 343 -32.90 3.84 11.83
N GLN A 344 -32.45 3.72 13.09
CA GLN A 344 -31.31 4.48 13.61
C GLN A 344 -29.97 3.97 13.08
N ALA A 345 -29.76 2.65 13.04
CA ALA A 345 -28.50 2.05 12.61
C ALA A 345 -28.23 2.20 11.10
N MET A 346 -29.28 2.37 10.29
CA MET A 346 -29.17 2.65 8.86
C MET A 346 -29.14 4.14 8.53
N ASP A 347 -29.41 5.04 9.49
CA ASP A 347 -29.33 6.48 9.28
C ASP A 347 -27.87 6.96 9.36
N ILE A 348 -27.16 6.84 8.25
CA ILE A 348 -25.76 7.30 8.12
C ILE A 348 -25.65 8.80 7.75
N SER A 349 -26.75 9.55 7.75
CA SER A 349 -26.77 10.93 7.22
C SER A 349 -25.85 11.89 7.97
N SER A 350 -25.68 11.72 9.29
CA SER A 350 -24.74 12.48 10.12
C SER A 350 -23.28 12.25 9.69
N ALA A 351 -22.92 10.97 9.52
CA ALA A 351 -21.59 10.57 9.12
C ALA A 351 -21.27 11.03 7.70
N GLU A 352 -22.21 10.88 6.75
CA GLU A 352 -22.07 11.41 5.38
C GLU A 352 -21.91 12.93 5.37
N GLN A 353 -22.71 13.66 6.14
CA GLN A 353 -22.59 15.11 6.24
C GLN A 353 -21.21 15.53 6.77
N SER A 354 -20.72 14.84 7.80
CA SER A 354 -19.40 15.09 8.39
C SER A 354 -18.28 14.76 7.40
N PHE A 355 -18.42 13.66 6.66
CA PHE A 355 -17.51 13.23 5.61
C PHE A 355 -17.39 14.28 4.50
N PHE A 356 -18.51 14.67 3.89
CA PHE A 356 -18.50 15.64 2.79
C PHE A 356 -18.10 17.05 3.26
N ALA A 357 -18.47 17.45 4.48
CA ALA A 357 -18.00 18.72 5.05
C ALA A 357 -16.47 18.72 5.24
N PHE A 358 -15.89 17.60 5.68
CA PHE A 358 -14.44 17.51 5.80
C PHE A 358 -13.75 17.40 4.43
N LEU A 359 -14.34 16.72 3.45
CA LEU A 359 -13.86 16.77 2.06
C LEU A 359 -13.85 18.18 1.49
N ASP A 360 -14.89 18.98 1.75
CA ASP A 360 -14.95 20.37 1.33
C ASP A 360 -13.81 21.18 1.97
N GLN A 361 -13.55 20.97 3.27
CA GLN A 361 -12.41 21.58 3.97
C GLN A 361 -11.08 21.18 3.31
N LEU A 362 -10.86 19.88 3.05
CA LEU A 362 -9.65 19.41 2.37
C LEU A 362 -9.53 20.01 0.97
N SER A 363 -10.63 20.12 0.22
CA SER A 363 -10.63 20.65 -1.15
C SER A 363 -10.27 22.14 -1.27
N THR A 364 -10.32 22.87 -0.16
CA THR A 364 -10.01 24.31 -0.10
C THR A 364 -8.68 24.62 0.60
N PHE A 365 -8.04 23.62 1.19
CA PHE A 365 -6.74 23.78 1.84
C PHE A 365 -5.61 23.86 0.81
N GLU A 366 -4.87 24.95 0.75
CA GLU A 366 -3.73 25.10 -0.16
C GLU A 366 -2.44 24.67 0.56
N PRO A 367 -1.89 23.47 0.28
CA PRO A 367 -0.64 23.05 0.90
C PRO A 367 0.51 23.91 0.37
N LYS A 368 1.37 24.42 1.26
CA LYS A 368 2.50 25.27 0.90
C LYS A 368 3.83 24.56 1.03
N THR A 369 3.87 23.58 1.92
CA THR A 369 5.07 22.87 2.30
C THR A 369 4.90 21.36 2.16
N VAL A 370 6.02 20.64 2.11
CA VAL A 370 6.03 19.18 2.18
C VAL A 370 5.31 18.66 3.43
N ALA A 371 5.41 19.34 4.57
CA ALA A 371 4.68 18.96 5.78
C ALA A 371 3.15 19.17 5.63
N ASP A 372 2.72 20.24 4.96
CA ASP A 372 1.29 20.41 4.63
C ASP A 372 0.78 19.30 3.72
N ALA A 373 1.60 18.88 2.74
CA ALA A 373 1.29 17.75 1.88
C ALA A 373 1.20 16.43 2.66
N GLU A 374 2.07 16.18 3.67
CA GLU A 374 1.95 15.03 4.57
C GLU A 374 0.57 15.00 5.23
N GLY A 375 0.17 16.11 5.87
CA GLY A 375 -1.11 16.24 6.54
C GLY A 375 -2.28 16.01 5.58
N LEU A 376 -2.23 16.60 4.38
CA LEU A 376 -3.28 16.51 3.38
C LEU A 376 -3.43 15.09 2.81
N VAL A 377 -2.31 14.45 2.41
CA VAL A 377 -2.29 13.07 1.88
C VAL A 377 -2.80 12.09 2.93
N ARG A 378 -2.35 12.22 4.18
CA ARG A 378 -2.78 11.35 5.30
C ARG A 378 -4.24 11.56 5.65
N ALA A 379 -4.75 12.80 5.60
CA ALA A 379 -6.16 13.08 5.83
C ALA A 379 -7.05 12.49 4.75
N TYR A 380 -6.69 12.61 3.47
CA TYR A 380 -7.42 11.96 2.37
C TYR A 380 -7.42 10.43 2.49
N ALA A 381 -6.27 9.82 2.78
CA ALA A 381 -6.20 8.39 3.02
C ALA A 381 -7.13 7.96 4.17
N SER A 382 -7.02 8.63 5.32
CA SER A 382 -7.80 8.29 6.52
C SER A 382 -9.31 8.47 6.33
N ILE A 383 -9.74 9.54 5.65
CA ILE A 383 -11.17 9.80 5.47
C ILE A 383 -11.80 8.82 4.46
N PHE A 384 -11.06 8.40 3.43
CA PHE A 384 -11.52 7.39 2.47
C PHE A 384 -11.61 6.00 3.08
N ASP A 385 -10.67 5.62 3.95
CA ASP A 385 -10.73 4.37 4.70
C ASP A 385 -11.97 4.32 5.60
N ALA A 386 -12.19 5.39 6.37
CA ALA A 386 -13.33 5.50 7.27
C ALA A 386 -14.66 5.44 6.50
N TYR A 387 -14.78 6.19 5.41
CA TYR A 387 -16.00 6.18 4.60
C TYR A 387 -16.23 4.83 3.90
N SER A 388 -15.18 4.16 3.42
CA SER A 388 -15.30 2.82 2.84
C SER A 388 -15.79 1.80 3.87
N LEU A 389 -15.31 1.89 5.11
CA LEU A 389 -15.79 1.08 6.23
C LEU A 389 -17.26 1.39 6.59
N LEU A 390 -17.65 2.67 6.59
CA LEU A 390 -19.03 3.09 6.84
C LEU A 390 -19.99 2.48 5.81
N ILE A 391 -19.67 2.61 4.52
CA ILE A 391 -20.50 2.03 3.44
C ILE A 391 -20.56 0.51 3.55
N PHE A 392 -19.43 -0.15 3.85
CA PHE A 392 -19.41 -1.59 4.08
C PHE A 392 -20.36 -2.01 5.21
N ALA A 393 -20.22 -1.36 6.36
CA ALA A 393 -20.98 -1.63 7.56
C ALA A 393 -22.48 -1.38 7.34
N SER A 394 -22.83 -0.27 6.69
CA SER A 394 -24.22 0.08 6.35
C SER A 394 -24.86 -1.00 5.47
N GLN A 395 -24.16 -1.51 4.45
CA GLN A 395 -24.68 -2.57 3.61
C GLN A 395 -24.94 -3.85 4.41
N LEU A 396 -24.02 -4.24 5.30
CA LEU A 396 -24.21 -5.41 6.14
C LEU A 396 -25.40 -5.26 7.10
N ILE A 397 -25.62 -4.07 7.65
CA ILE A 397 -26.78 -3.79 8.52
C ILE A 397 -28.09 -3.90 7.72
N GLU A 398 -28.12 -3.34 6.51
CA GLU A 398 -29.28 -3.44 5.61
C GLU A 398 -29.59 -4.90 5.23
N ASP A 399 -28.57 -5.67 4.86
CA ASP A 399 -28.72 -7.10 4.52
C ASP A 399 -29.27 -7.90 5.71
N LEU A 400 -28.76 -7.65 6.91
CA LEU A 400 -29.26 -8.30 8.14
C LEU A 400 -30.70 -7.89 8.48
N SER A 401 -31.07 -6.64 8.24
CA SER A 401 -32.45 -6.17 8.37
C SER A 401 -33.38 -6.93 7.41
N ASN A 402 -32.98 -7.05 6.14
CA ASN A 402 -33.72 -7.77 5.11
C ASN A 402 -33.84 -9.28 5.42
N ASP A 403 -32.77 -9.89 5.91
CA ASP A 403 -32.75 -11.29 6.34
C ASP A 403 -33.71 -11.53 7.53
N TRP A 404 -33.78 -10.60 8.47
CA TRP A 404 -34.72 -10.67 9.58
C TRP A 404 -36.18 -10.50 9.11
N GLU A 405 -36.46 -9.49 8.28
CA GLU A 405 -37.80 -9.22 7.77
C GLU A 405 -38.35 -10.35 6.89
N SER A 406 -37.49 -10.98 6.08
CA SER A 406 -37.84 -12.13 5.26
C SER A 406 -37.98 -13.44 6.04
N GLY A 407 -37.50 -13.47 7.30
CA GLY A 407 -37.44 -14.65 8.15
C GLY A 407 -36.30 -15.61 7.82
N ALA A 408 -35.33 -15.20 6.99
CA ALA A 408 -34.09 -15.94 6.75
C ALA A 408 -33.28 -16.08 8.05
N ILE A 409 -33.24 -15.02 8.87
CA ILE A 409 -32.84 -15.09 10.27
C ILE A 409 -34.11 -15.07 11.12
N SER A 410 -34.33 -16.12 11.91
CA SER A 410 -35.52 -16.26 12.77
C SER A 410 -35.20 -16.27 14.26
N SER A 411 -33.92 -16.35 14.61
CA SER A 411 -33.43 -16.34 15.98
C SER A 411 -32.93 -14.95 16.36
N PRO A 412 -33.45 -14.32 17.42
CA PRO A 412 -32.91 -13.07 17.94
C PRO A 412 -31.42 -13.17 18.30
N ASP A 413 -31.00 -14.28 18.91
CA ASP A 413 -29.60 -14.48 19.31
C ASP A 413 -28.67 -14.51 18.09
N GLU A 414 -29.12 -15.13 17.00
CA GLU A 414 -28.38 -15.16 15.74
C GLU A 414 -28.29 -13.77 15.13
N LEU A 415 -29.41 -13.03 15.08
CA LEU A 415 -29.43 -11.66 14.59
C LEU A 415 -28.43 -10.78 15.35
N PHE A 416 -28.50 -10.75 16.69
CA PHE A 416 -27.60 -9.93 17.49
C PHE A 416 -26.13 -10.33 17.34
N SER A 417 -25.83 -11.63 17.26
CA SER A 417 -24.46 -12.10 17.05
C SER A 417 -23.84 -11.60 15.74
N ARG A 418 -24.65 -11.42 14.70
CA ARG A 418 -24.21 -10.94 13.38
C ARG A 418 -24.25 -9.41 13.26
N LEU A 419 -25.07 -8.74 14.06
CA LEU A 419 -25.35 -7.31 13.96
C LEU A 419 -24.40 -6.42 14.76
N VAL A 420 -23.84 -6.92 15.87
CA VAL A 420 -22.98 -6.11 16.75
C VAL A 420 -21.74 -5.59 16.02
N THR A 421 -21.06 -6.43 15.23
CA THR A 421 -19.82 -6.03 14.54
C THR A 421 -20.06 -4.99 13.45
N PRO A 422 -21.01 -5.17 12.51
CA PRO A 422 -21.34 -4.15 11.52
C PRO A 422 -21.73 -2.80 12.15
N VAL A 423 -22.58 -2.79 13.18
CA VAL A 423 -22.95 -1.54 13.87
C VAL A 423 -21.74 -0.88 14.49
N TYR A 424 -20.89 -1.66 15.17
CA TYR A 424 -19.64 -1.14 15.72
C TYR A 424 -18.73 -0.53 14.66
N TRP A 425 -18.67 -1.10 13.47
CA TRP A 425 -17.86 -0.55 12.38
C TRP A 425 -18.43 0.73 11.77
N ALA A 426 -19.76 0.83 11.64
CA ALA A 426 -20.39 2.09 11.21
C ALA A 426 -20.07 3.22 12.20
N GLU A 427 -20.24 2.96 13.50
CA GLU A 427 -19.96 3.93 14.55
C GLU A 427 -18.47 4.26 14.69
N LEU A 428 -17.59 3.25 14.51
CA LEU A 428 -16.15 3.44 14.45
C LEU A 428 -15.76 4.34 13.27
N ALA A 429 -16.34 4.12 12.10
CA ALA A 429 -16.07 4.92 10.92
C ALA A 429 -16.46 6.39 11.11
N GLU A 430 -17.62 6.68 11.72
CA GLU A 430 -18.00 8.05 12.06
C GLU A 430 -16.99 8.70 13.01
N ALA A 431 -16.55 7.98 14.04
CA ALA A 431 -15.52 8.46 14.97
C ALA A 431 -14.14 8.66 14.31
N GLN A 432 -13.82 7.89 13.26
CA GLN A 432 -12.60 8.02 12.46
C GLN A 432 -12.65 9.21 11.50
N ILE A 433 -13.82 9.51 10.90
CA ILE A 433 -14.02 10.73 10.10
C ILE A 433 -13.70 11.97 10.93
N ALA A 434 -14.20 12.03 12.17
CA ALA A 434 -13.90 13.13 13.08
C ALA A 434 -12.39 13.19 13.45
N ALA A 435 -11.74 12.05 13.66
CA ALA A 435 -10.31 11.98 13.98
C ALA A 435 -9.40 12.42 12.81
N ALA A 436 -9.81 12.17 11.56
CA ALA A 436 -9.07 12.59 10.37
C ALA A 436 -8.93 14.13 10.29
N GLY A 437 -9.92 14.87 10.78
CA GLY A 437 -9.84 16.33 10.91
C GLY A 437 -8.71 16.79 11.82
N VAL A 438 -8.55 16.15 12.98
CA VAL A 438 -7.46 16.45 13.93
C VAL A 438 -6.10 16.05 13.33
N MET A 439 -6.05 14.96 12.56
CA MET A 439 -4.83 14.54 11.87
C MET A 439 -4.33 15.62 10.90
N LEU A 440 -5.21 16.24 10.12
CA LEU A 440 -4.85 17.36 9.25
C LEU A 440 -4.27 18.53 10.06
N GLU A 441 -4.93 18.90 11.17
CA GLU A 441 -4.47 19.99 12.05
C GLU A 441 -3.09 19.72 12.64
N VAL A 442 -2.81 18.47 13.01
CA VAL A 442 -1.50 18.03 13.51
C VAL A 442 -0.46 18.07 12.40
N GLY A 443 -0.78 17.61 11.19
CA GLY A 443 0.15 17.52 10.06
C GLY A 443 0.49 18.84 9.38
N ARG A 444 -0.43 19.82 9.32
CA ARG A 444 -0.21 21.10 8.63
C ARG A 444 0.62 22.12 9.42
N ASP A 445 1.10 23.19 8.78
CA ASP A 445 1.81 24.32 9.42
C ASP A 445 3.05 23.92 10.26
N ASN A 446 3.61 22.74 10.02
CA ASN A 446 4.90 22.32 10.57
C ASN A 446 6.05 22.86 9.70
N PRO A 447 7.30 22.90 10.19
CA PRO A 447 8.46 23.18 9.34
C PRO A 447 8.48 22.26 8.12
N GLY A 448 8.71 22.81 6.93
CA GLY A 448 8.67 22.09 5.66
C GLY A 448 9.30 22.87 4.53
N ALA A 449 9.99 22.16 3.63
CA ALA A 449 10.42 22.70 2.35
C ALA A 449 9.21 23.09 1.49
N GLU A 450 9.42 24.01 0.54
CA GLU A 450 8.42 24.32 -0.48
C GLU A 450 8.14 23.09 -1.36
N LEU A 451 6.91 23.00 -1.87
CA LEU A 451 6.54 21.97 -2.83
C LEU A 451 7.10 22.30 -4.21
N SER A 452 7.56 21.29 -4.92
CA SER A 452 7.97 21.39 -6.33
C SER A 452 6.74 21.61 -7.22
N GLU A 453 6.84 22.59 -8.13
CA GLU A 453 5.83 22.85 -9.17
C GLU A 453 5.93 21.89 -10.36
N GLU A 454 6.98 21.05 -10.41
CA GLU A 454 7.30 20.20 -11.56
C GLU A 454 6.68 18.79 -11.47
N VAL A 455 6.11 18.42 -10.31
CA VAL A 455 5.58 17.08 -10.06
C VAL A 455 4.14 16.93 -10.56
N ASP A 456 3.87 15.89 -11.36
CA ASP A 456 2.49 15.52 -11.72
C ASP A 456 1.90 14.56 -10.67
N LEU A 457 1.33 15.15 -9.63
CA LEU A 457 0.70 14.43 -8.52
C LEU A 457 -0.38 13.44 -8.96
N ALA A 458 -1.10 13.73 -10.06
CA ALA A 458 -2.14 12.82 -10.55
C ALA A 458 -1.49 11.54 -11.09
N GLN A 459 -0.41 11.68 -11.85
CA GLN A 459 0.33 10.54 -12.40
C GLN A 459 1.00 9.72 -11.29
N VAL A 460 1.57 10.37 -10.26
CA VAL A 460 2.11 9.68 -9.08
C VAL A 460 1.02 8.89 -8.34
N GLY A 461 -0.16 9.49 -8.12
CA GLY A 461 -1.26 8.79 -7.48
C GLY A 461 -1.77 7.58 -8.31
N ASP A 462 -1.83 7.75 -9.63
CA ASP A 462 -2.22 6.69 -10.55
C ASP A 462 -1.21 5.53 -10.59
N PHE A 463 0.09 5.82 -10.43
CA PHE A 463 1.15 4.83 -10.34
C PHE A 463 0.90 3.86 -9.17
N PHE A 464 0.65 4.38 -7.98
CA PHE A 464 0.32 3.55 -6.81
C PHE A 464 -1.04 2.87 -6.94
N ARG A 465 -2.05 3.56 -7.50
CA ARG A 465 -3.38 2.96 -7.71
C ARG A 465 -3.31 1.71 -8.59
N ARG A 466 -2.54 1.72 -9.68
CA ARG A 466 -2.40 0.55 -10.56
C ARG A 466 -1.78 -0.65 -9.84
N GLY A 467 -0.78 -0.40 -8.98
CA GLY A 467 -0.23 -1.45 -8.11
C GLY A 467 -1.25 -1.95 -7.09
N ALA A 468 -2.04 -1.05 -6.50
CA ALA A 468 -3.11 -1.40 -5.56
C ALA A 468 -4.18 -2.30 -6.20
N ASP A 469 -4.63 -1.96 -7.41
CA ASP A 469 -5.61 -2.73 -8.18
C ASP A 469 -5.07 -4.13 -8.51
N ALA A 470 -3.79 -4.23 -8.92
CA ALA A 470 -3.15 -5.51 -9.21
C ALA A 470 -3.01 -6.40 -7.98
N ASN A 471 -2.62 -5.82 -6.83
CA ASN A 471 -2.51 -6.55 -5.56
C ASN A 471 -3.89 -7.04 -5.08
N PHE A 472 -4.94 -6.22 -5.22
CA PHE A 472 -6.30 -6.63 -4.84
C PHE A 472 -6.82 -7.76 -5.73
N ALA A 473 -6.64 -7.65 -7.06
CA ALA A 473 -7.01 -8.73 -7.99
C ALA A 473 -6.29 -10.04 -7.65
N THR A 474 -5.03 -9.97 -7.21
CA THR A 474 -4.30 -11.15 -6.72
C THR A 474 -4.93 -11.70 -5.45
N PHE A 475 -5.21 -10.85 -4.46
CA PHE A 475 -5.89 -11.27 -3.23
C PHE A 475 -7.22 -11.98 -3.52
N GLU A 476 -8.04 -11.47 -4.44
CA GLU A 476 -9.28 -12.11 -4.85
C GLU A 476 -9.05 -13.49 -5.51
N GLU A 477 -8.08 -13.58 -6.43
CA GLU A 477 -7.85 -14.82 -7.17
C GLU A 477 -7.12 -15.91 -6.37
N VAL A 478 -6.29 -15.56 -5.38
CA VAL A 478 -5.48 -16.56 -4.64
C VAL A 478 -5.91 -16.77 -3.19
N VAL A 479 -6.48 -15.75 -2.54
CA VAL A 479 -6.91 -15.89 -1.15
C VAL A 479 -8.40 -16.17 -1.09
N VAL A 480 -9.20 -15.33 -1.73
CA VAL A 480 -10.65 -15.43 -1.66
C VAL A 480 -11.14 -16.68 -2.40
N ALA A 481 -10.61 -16.96 -3.59
CA ALA A 481 -10.96 -18.16 -4.36
C ALA A 481 -10.58 -19.45 -3.60
N ASP A 482 -9.36 -19.55 -3.08
CA ASP A 482 -8.90 -20.73 -2.32
C ASP A 482 -9.75 -20.94 -1.06
N LEU A 483 -10.09 -19.87 -0.34
CA LEU A 483 -10.96 -19.95 0.82
C LEU A 483 -12.37 -20.41 0.44
N ALA A 484 -12.91 -19.89 -0.68
CA ALA A 484 -14.22 -20.27 -1.19
C ALA A 484 -14.25 -21.77 -1.54
N ASP A 485 -13.25 -22.25 -2.28
CA ASP A 485 -13.14 -23.65 -2.67
C ASP A 485 -12.96 -24.57 -1.46
N ALA A 486 -12.08 -24.20 -0.52
CA ALA A 486 -11.82 -24.98 0.69
C ALA A 486 -13.05 -25.12 1.60
N ARG A 487 -13.93 -24.11 1.62
CA ARG A 487 -15.15 -24.11 2.46
C ARG A 487 -16.44 -24.43 1.69
N GLY A 488 -16.38 -24.59 0.38
CA GLY A 488 -17.55 -24.78 -0.48
C GLY A 488 -18.48 -23.55 -0.50
N PHE A 489 -17.92 -22.35 -0.38
CA PHE A 489 -18.63 -21.08 -0.40
C PHE A 489 -18.60 -20.45 -1.80
N SER A 490 -19.45 -19.46 -2.05
CA SER A 490 -19.23 -18.56 -3.19
C SER A 490 -18.05 -17.62 -2.89
N ARG A 491 -17.47 -17.00 -3.93
CA ARG A 491 -16.41 -16.00 -3.75
C ARG A 491 -16.89 -14.82 -2.90
N GLU A 492 -18.12 -14.38 -3.12
CA GLU A 492 -18.74 -13.28 -2.37
C GLU A 492 -18.90 -13.64 -0.88
N ALA A 493 -19.31 -14.87 -0.57
CA ALA A 493 -19.42 -15.34 0.81
C ALA A 493 -18.05 -15.48 1.49
N ALA A 494 -17.02 -15.95 0.78
CA ALA A 494 -15.65 -16.00 1.30
C ALA A 494 -15.08 -14.60 1.55
N LEU A 495 -15.31 -13.67 0.63
CA LEU A 495 -14.91 -12.27 0.75
C LEU A 495 -15.62 -11.59 1.92
N SER A 496 -16.93 -11.78 2.05
CA SER A 496 -17.72 -11.28 3.18
C SER A 496 -17.22 -11.86 4.51
N MET A 497 -16.85 -13.14 4.55
CA MET A 497 -16.26 -13.76 5.73
C MET A 497 -14.92 -13.12 6.13
N LEU A 498 -14.01 -12.91 5.17
CA LEU A 498 -12.75 -12.21 5.42
C LEU A 498 -12.97 -10.78 5.88
N ALA A 499 -13.85 -10.06 5.18
CA ALA A 499 -14.21 -8.69 5.51
C ALA A 499 -14.88 -8.57 6.89
N SER A 500 -15.55 -9.62 7.39
CA SER A 500 -16.20 -9.66 8.71
C SER A 500 -15.24 -9.80 9.90
N VAL A 501 -13.96 -10.09 9.65
CA VAL A 501 -12.93 -10.22 10.70
C VAL A 501 -11.72 -9.31 10.49
N ASP A 502 -11.58 -8.68 9.32
CA ASP A 502 -10.49 -7.77 9.00
C ASP A 502 -11.01 -6.51 8.29
N THR A 503 -10.93 -5.37 8.98
CA THR A 503 -11.37 -4.08 8.45
C THR A 503 -10.56 -3.63 7.24
N ASN A 504 -9.35 -4.14 7.03
CA ASN A 504 -8.60 -3.87 5.81
C ASN A 504 -9.22 -4.56 4.60
N VAL A 505 -9.76 -5.78 4.77
CA VAL A 505 -10.50 -6.45 3.70
C VAL A 505 -11.80 -5.68 3.45
N ALA A 506 -12.54 -5.30 4.50
CA ALA A 506 -13.75 -4.49 4.36
C ALA A 506 -13.50 -3.18 3.60
N ALA A 507 -12.43 -2.45 3.95
CA ALA A 507 -12.03 -1.22 3.27
C ALA A 507 -11.69 -1.49 1.80
N ALA A 508 -10.85 -2.49 1.51
CA ALA A 508 -10.44 -2.81 0.14
C ALA A 508 -11.63 -3.17 -0.77
N VAL A 509 -12.61 -3.92 -0.24
CA VAL A 509 -13.82 -4.34 -0.97
C VAL A 509 -14.72 -3.16 -1.31
N SER A 510 -15.07 -2.33 -0.34
CA SER A 510 -15.99 -1.21 -0.54
C SER A 510 -15.40 -0.14 -1.45
N GLN A 511 -14.09 0.00 -1.45
CA GLN A 511 -13.43 1.10 -2.10
C GLN A 511 -13.57 1.10 -3.62
N ALA A 512 -13.56 -0.07 -4.26
CA ALA A 512 -13.79 -0.17 -5.71
C ALA A 512 -15.12 0.47 -6.13
N ASN A 513 -16.11 0.48 -5.24
CA ASN A 513 -17.43 1.07 -5.47
C ASN A 513 -17.50 2.55 -5.11
N VAL A 514 -16.70 2.99 -4.14
CA VAL A 514 -16.76 4.34 -3.56
C VAL A 514 -15.86 5.34 -4.31
N GLN A 515 -14.73 4.89 -4.84
CA GLN A 515 -13.73 5.75 -5.47
C GLN A 515 -14.28 6.63 -6.61
N PRO A 516 -15.08 6.11 -7.57
CA PRO A 516 -15.57 6.92 -8.68
C PRO A 516 -16.47 8.06 -8.20
N ALA A 517 -17.36 7.79 -7.23
CA ALA A 517 -18.28 8.78 -6.70
C ALA A 517 -17.55 9.91 -5.94
N ILE A 518 -16.51 9.56 -5.18
CA ILE A 518 -15.67 10.56 -4.49
C ILE A 518 -14.87 11.39 -5.50
N ALA A 519 -14.26 10.75 -6.50
CA ALA A 519 -13.49 11.45 -7.54
C ALA A 519 -14.38 12.47 -8.28
N ASP A 520 -15.61 12.06 -8.62
CA ASP A 520 -16.62 12.94 -9.22
C ASP A 520 -17.01 14.10 -8.29
N TYR A 521 -17.18 13.83 -6.99
CA TYR A 521 -17.51 14.87 -5.99
C TYR A 521 -16.40 15.92 -5.84
N ILE A 522 -15.15 15.47 -5.72
CA ILE A 522 -14.00 16.37 -5.57
C ILE A 522 -13.85 17.22 -6.84
N GLY A 523 -14.02 16.60 -8.01
CA GLY A 523 -13.88 17.21 -9.32
C GLY A 523 -12.42 17.29 -9.75
N GLY A 524 -12.08 16.60 -10.85
CA GLY A 524 -10.71 16.42 -11.31
C GLY A 524 -9.93 17.70 -11.65
N ASP A 525 -10.62 18.81 -11.90
CA ASP A 525 -10.00 20.10 -12.23
C ASP A 525 -9.53 20.88 -10.98
N LYS A 526 -9.84 20.41 -9.76
CA LYS A 526 -9.37 21.07 -8.52
C LYS A 526 -7.95 20.60 -8.18
N ALA A 527 -7.10 21.54 -7.74
CA ALA A 527 -5.72 21.25 -7.34
C ALA A 527 -5.61 20.10 -6.31
N ASN A 528 -6.56 20.03 -5.37
CA ASN A 528 -6.53 19.00 -4.32
C ASN A 528 -7.06 17.63 -4.73
N ALA A 529 -7.65 17.51 -5.92
CA ALA A 529 -8.05 16.21 -6.47
C ALA A 529 -6.85 15.29 -6.66
N GLN A 530 -5.67 15.86 -6.96
CA GLN A 530 -4.45 15.08 -7.15
C GLN A 530 -3.90 14.51 -5.84
N TYR A 531 -3.96 15.29 -4.74
CA TYR A 531 -3.63 14.80 -3.39
C TYR A 531 -4.59 13.72 -2.91
N ALA A 532 -5.87 13.83 -3.28
CA ALA A 532 -6.86 12.77 -3.01
C ALA A 532 -6.49 11.47 -3.73
N THR A 533 -6.19 11.53 -5.03
CA THR A 533 -5.72 10.37 -5.81
C THR A 533 -4.45 9.76 -5.22
N LEU A 534 -3.50 10.60 -4.78
CA LEU A 534 -2.26 10.16 -4.16
C LEU A 534 -2.49 9.45 -2.81
N GLY A 535 -3.23 10.08 -1.90
CA GLY A 535 -3.56 9.48 -0.60
C GLY A 535 -4.31 8.16 -0.76
N TYR A 536 -5.25 8.11 -1.70
CA TYR A 536 -5.95 6.90 -2.09
C TYR A 536 -5.00 5.81 -2.62
N GLY A 537 -4.22 6.12 -3.66
CA GLY A 537 -3.37 5.13 -4.33
C GLY A 537 -2.34 4.53 -3.39
N LEU A 538 -1.69 5.39 -2.58
CA LEU A 538 -0.64 4.99 -1.66
C LEU A 538 -1.16 4.09 -0.52
N SER A 539 -2.26 4.50 0.14
CA SER A 539 -2.87 3.72 1.23
C SER A 539 -3.27 2.32 0.76
N ASN A 540 -3.83 2.25 -0.44
CA ASN A 540 -4.33 1.00 -1.00
C ASN A 540 -3.26 0.08 -1.55
N TYR A 541 -2.20 0.66 -2.11
CA TYR A 541 -1.06 -0.11 -2.52
C TYR A 541 -0.51 -0.93 -1.36
N VAL A 542 -0.29 -0.29 -0.21
CA VAL A 542 0.20 -0.96 1.00
C VAL A 542 -0.84 -1.89 1.58
N ARG A 543 -2.10 -1.46 1.72
CA ARG A 543 -3.18 -2.30 2.27
C ARG A 543 -3.31 -3.61 1.49
N ASN A 544 -3.45 -3.52 0.17
CA ASN A 544 -3.73 -4.68 -0.66
C ASN A 544 -2.51 -5.60 -0.75
N GLN A 545 -1.29 -5.05 -0.74
CA GLN A 545 -0.07 -5.85 -0.64
C GLN A 545 0.00 -6.59 0.70
N MET A 546 -0.32 -5.92 1.81
CA MET A 546 -0.38 -6.55 3.13
C MET A 546 -1.46 -7.63 3.25
N LEU A 547 -2.58 -7.51 2.52
CA LEU A 547 -3.58 -8.57 2.46
C LEU A 547 -3.02 -9.84 1.80
N VAL A 548 -2.30 -9.69 0.69
CA VAL A 548 -1.61 -10.82 0.05
C VAL A 548 -0.54 -11.39 1.00
N ASP A 549 0.29 -10.55 1.62
CA ASP A 549 1.35 -11.03 2.50
C ASP A 549 0.82 -11.78 3.73
N LYS A 550 -0.20 -11.21 4.38
CA LYS A 550 -0.86 -11.81 5.54
C LYS A 550 -1.51 -13.14 5.16
N TYR A 551 -2.44 -13.14 4.21
CA TYR A 551 -3.29 -14.31 3.98
C TYR A 551 -2.67 -15.39 3.08
N TYR A 552 -1.81 -15.00 2.15
CA TYR A 552 -1.20 -15.94 1.20
C TYR A 552 0.22 -16.32 1.59
N ASN A 553 1.09 -15.36 1.91
CA ASN A 553 2.52 -15.62 2.08
C ASN A 553 2.88 -16.18 3.45
N ASN A 554 2.51 -15.49 4.54
CA ASN A 554 3.24 -15.64 5.79
C ASN A 554 2.41 -15.88 7.06
N ALA A 555 1.14 -15.48 7.17
CA ALA A 555 0.38 -15.74 8.39
C ALA A 555 -0.10 -17.21 8.49
N GLU A 556 -0.14 -17.71 9.72
CA GLU A 556 -0.88 -18.93 10.08
C GLU A 556 -2.21 -18.54 10.72
N LEU A 557 -3.31 -19.06 10.17
CA LEU A 557 -4.67 -18.67 10.56
C LEU A 557 -5.43 -19.83 11.19
N ASP A 558 -6.25 -19.53 12.20
CA ASP A 558 -7.22 -20.49 12.73
C ASP A 558 -8.47 -20.63 11.83
N ASN A 559 -9.43 -21.48 12.25
CA ASN A 559 -10.69 -21.67 11.52
C ASN A 559 -11.59 -20.42 11.48
N LEU A 560 -11.34 -19.46 12.37
CA LEU A 560 -12.02 -18.17 12.44
C LEU A 560 -11.23 -17.08 11.70
N LEU A 561 -10.15 -17.45 11.01
CA LEU A 561 -9.27 -16.57 10.24
C LEU A 561 -8.47 -15.59 11.11
N ASN A 562 -8.35 -15.85 12.42
CA ASN A 562 -7.46 -15.08 13.29
C ASN A 562 -6.01 -15.50 13.08
N VAL A 563 -5.10 -14.53 13.16
CA VAL A 563 -3.66 -14.80 13.11
C VAL A 563 -3.23 -15.50 14.40
N THR A 564 -2.65 -16.68 14.26
CA THR A 564 -2.17 -17.53 15.37
C THR A 564 -0.66 -17.77 15.37
N GLY A 565 0.00 -17.47 14.24
CA GLY A 565 1.42 -17.67 14.05
C GLY A 565 1.91 -17.11 12.73
N VAL A 566 3.16 -17.38 12.40
CA VAL A 566 3.77 -17.11 11.09
C VAL A 566 4.44 -18.35 10.55
N ARG A 567 4.45 -18.48 9.24
CA ARG A 567 5.10 -19.58 8.52
C ARG A 567 6.62 -19.43 8.55
N PHE A 568 7.11 -18.20 8.45
CA PHE A 568 8.55 -17.90 8.40
C PHE A 568 8.92 -16.71 9.31
N ASP A 569 9.34 -17.01 10.54
CA ASP A 569 9.77 -16.02 11.53
C ASP A 569 10.88 -15.10 11.01
N ALA A 570 11.81 -15.65 10.23
CA ALA A 570 12.95 -14.90 9.70
C ALA A 570 12.51 -13.82 8.68
N VAL A 571 11.49 -14.11 7.85
CA VAL A 571 10.91 -13.16 6.90
C VAL A 571 10.20 -12.04 7.67
N LEU A 572 9.41 -12.39 8.68
CA LEU A 572 8.70 -11.42 9.53
C LEU A 572 9.71 -10.49 10.24
N GLY A 573 10.73 -11.06 10.86
CA GLY A 573 11.79 -10.31 11.55
C GLY A 573 12.52 -9.36 10.60
N ARG A 574 12.88 -9.83 9.40
CA ARG A 574 13.53 -8.98 8.40
C ARG A 574 12.65 -7.82 7.96
N ALA A 575 11.36 -8.05 7.74
CA ALA A 575 10.42 -6.98 7.38
C ALA A 575 10.25 -5.93 8.47
N LEU A 576 10.18 -6.35 9.74
CA LEU A 576 10.09 -5.43 10.88
C LEU A 576 11.34 -4.57 11.04
N ASP A 577 12.52 -5.15 10.85
CA ASP A 577 13.79 -4.42 11.01
C ASP A 577 14.05 -3.52 9.80
N LEU A 578 13.87 -4.00 8.56
CA LEU A 578 14.05 -3.19 7.35
C LEU A 578 13.09 -2.00 7.31
N GLY A 579 11.79 -2.23 7.55
CA GLY A 579 10.80 -1.16 7.52
C GLY A 579 11.04 -0.08 8.58
N ARG A 580 11.55 -0.48 9.76
CA ARG A 580 11.95 0.44 10.82
C ARG A 580 13.15 1.29 10.39
N ASP A 581 14.20 0.67 9.86
CA ASP A 581 15.42 1.36 9.48
C ASP A 581 15.20 2.31 8.31
N GLN A 582 14.42 1.87 7.31
CA GLN A 582 13.99 2.68 6.18
C GLN A 582 13.19 3.91 6.63
N LEU A 583 12.15 3.73 7.47
CA LEU A 583 11.36 4.86 7.95
C LEU A 583 12.19 5.85 8.78
N ALA A 584 13.08 5.36 9.66
CA ALA A 584 13.97 6.22 10.42
C ALA A 584 14.85 7.08 9.49
N SER A 585 15.42 6.45 8.46
CA SER A 585 16.24 7.11 7.45
C SER A 585 15.48 8.20 6.71
N GLU A 586 14.27 7.92 6.21
CA GLU A 586 13.48 8.92 5.49
C GLU A 586 13.07 10.11 6.35
N ILE A 587 12.79 9.89 7.63
CA ILE A 587 12.52 10.98 8.57
C ILE A 587 13.77 11.87 8.73
N GLU A 588 14.96 11.29 8.81
CA GLU A 588 16.21 12.06 8.86
C GLU A 588 16.43 12.87 7.56
N LEU A 589 16.19 12.27 6.39
CA LEU A 589 16.36 12.92 5.10
C LEU A 589 15.36 14.06 4.86
N LEU A 590 14.11 13.92 5.32
CA LEU A 590 13.15 15.03 5.31
C LEU A 590 13.64 16.20 6.17
N ARG A 591 14.30 15.93 7.29
CA ARG A 591 14.83 16.98 8.18
C ARG A 591 16.05 17.68 7.61
N GLU A 592 16.83 17.03 6.75
CA GLU A 592 17.94 17.66 6.03
C GLU A 592 17.45 18.81 5.13
N VAL A 593 16.19 18.75 4.67
CA VAL A 593 15.48 19.81 3.95
C VAL A 593 14.49 20.58 4.81
N GLU A 594 14.76 20.67 6.11
CA GLU A 594 13.97 21.45 7.08
C GLU A 594 12.48 21.04 7.16
N THR A 595 12.16 19.79 6.77
CA THR A 595 10.82 19.22 6.87
C THR A 595 10.68 18.34 8.10
N GLU A 596 9.69 18.63 8.95
CA GLU A 596 9.38 17.86 10.15
C GLU A 596 8.14 16.98 9.91
N PRO A 597 8.31 15.68 9.61
CA PRO A 597 7.21 14.77 9.33
C PRO A 597 6.56 14.26 10.62
N VAL A 598 5.68 15.07 11.22
CA VAL A 598 5.07 14.78 12.52
C VAL A 598 4.29 13.45 12.49
N LEU A 599 3.58 13.16 11.39
CA LEU A 599 2.81 11.92 11.26
C LEU A 599 3.72 10.72 10.97
N GLY A 600 4.82 10.91 10.23
CA GLY A 600 5.86 9.90 10.06
C GLY A 600 6.53 9.50 11.39
N VAL A 601 6.84 10.46 12.26
CA VAL A 601 7.35 10.19 13.62
C VAL A 601 6.31 9.48 14.47
N ALA A 602 5.03 9.85 14.37
CA ALA A 602 3.95 9.16 15.07
C ALA A 602 3.86 7.69 14.67
N SER A 603 3.87 7.40 13.37
CA SER A 603 3.90 6.04 12.85
C SER A 603 5.12 5.24 13.32
N TYR A 604 6.31 5.85 13.33
CA TYR A 604 7.52 5.21 13.82
C TYR A 604 7.40 4.79 15.29
N GLU A 605 6.93 5.70 16.15
CA GLU A 605 6.74 5.44 17.58
C GLU A 605 5.67 4.37 17.83
N THR A 606 4.52 4.44 17.14
CA THR A 606 3.44 3.44 17.24
C THR A 606 3.89 2.07 16.76
N ALA A 607 4.50 1.97 15.58
CA ALA A 607 4.98 0.71 15.04
C ALA A 607 6.08 0.09 15.93
N GLY A 608 6.83 0.92 16.67
CA GLY A 608 7.77 0.49 17.72
C GLY A 608 7.10 -0.23 18.90
N ILE A 609 5.85 0.11 19.23
CA ILE A 609 5.04 -0.62 20.21
C ILE A 609 4.52 -1.92 19.59
N LEU A 610 3.85 -1.82 18.44
CA LEU A 610 3.20 -2.94 17.77
C LEU A 610 4.19 -4.08 17.42
N ARG A 611 5.43 -3.76 17.02
CA ARG A 611 6.46 -4.77 16.72
C ARG A 611 6.85 -5.65 17.92
N ARG A 612 6.51 -5.25 19.15
CA ARG A 612 6.77 -6.00 20.39
C ARG A 612 5.54 -6.73 20.90
N GLY A 613 4.39 -6.55 20.24
CA GLY A 613 3.14 -7.21 20.57
C GLY A 613 3.05 -8.63 20.03
N GLU A 614 1.82 -9.13 19.98
CA GLU A 614 1.51 -10.44 19.42
C GLU A 614 1.73 -10.45 17.90
N ILE A 615 1.68 -11.62 17.27
CA ILE A 615 1.94 -11.74 15.82
C ILE A 615 1.02 -10.85 14.97
N SER A 616 -0.25 -10.72 15.35
CA SER A 616 -1.17 -9.80 14.66
C SER A 616 -0.70 -8.35 14.74
N ASP A 617 -0.18 -7.91 15.90
CA ASP A 617 0.36 -6.56 16.07
C ASP A 617 1.62 -6.38 15.22
N GLN A 618 2.44 -7.42 15.07
CA GLN A 618 3.64 -7.39 14.23
C GLN A 618 3.30 -7.22 12.75
N PHE A 619 2.25 -7.87 12.23
CA PHE A 619 1.74 -7.59 10.88
C PHE A 619 1.24 -6.14 10.74
N SER A 620 0.51 -5.64 11.75
CA SER A 620 0.10 -4.23 11.77
C SER A 620 1.29 -3.28 11.79
N ALA A 621 2.37 -3.61 12.53
CA ALA A 621 3.59 -2.82 12.57
C ALA A 621 4.25 -2.74 11.18
N ILE A 622 4.34 -3.86 10.45
CA ILE A 622 4.85 -3.88 9.07
C ILE A 622 4.02 -2.95 8.18
N GLY A 623 2.69 -3.03 8.25
CA GLY A 623 1.80 -2.14 7.48
C GLY A 623 2.05 -0.66 7.79
N VAL A 624 2.21 -0.30 9.07
CA VAL A 624 2.49 1.08 9.50
C VAL A 624 3.87 1.57 9.04
N TYR A 625 4.91 0.72 9.15
CA TYR A 625 6.24 1.04 8.62
C TYR A 625 6.21 1.23 7.11
N ASN A 626 5.63 0.28 6.36
CA ASN A 626 5.56 0.33 4.90
C ASN A 626 4.83 1.58 4.41
N GLN A 627 3.64 1.87 4.96
CA GLN A 627 2.85 3.05 4.59
C GLN A 627 3.63 4.33 4.82
N SER A 628 4.29 4.45 5.97
CA SER A 628 4.95 5.70 6.37
C SER A 628 6.28 5.88 5.64
N PHE A 629 7.01 4.80 5.37
CA PHE A 629 8.21 4.81 4.53
C PHE A 629 7.87 5.31 3.12
N LEU A 630 6.88 4.71 2.46
CA LEU A 630 6.49 5.12 1.11
C LEU A 630 5.95 6.56 1.11
N THR A 631 5.17 6.94 2.13
CA THR A 631 4.70 8.33 2.28
C THR A 631 5.89 9.28 2.37
N ALA A 632 6.89 9.00 3.22
CA ALA A 632 8.05 9.85 3.40
C ALA A 632 8.90 9.95 2.12
N ARG A 633 9.07 8.84 1.39
CA ARG A 633 9.73 8.83 0.06
C ARG A 633 9.01 9.72 -0.95
N VAL A 634 7.69 9.58 -1.05
CA VAL A 634 6.85 10.43 -1.92
C VAL A 634 6.97 11.90 -1.51
N LEU A 635 6.92 12.21 -0.22
CA LEU A 635 7.06 13.59 0.28
C LEU A 635 8.40 14.22 -0.09
N ARG A 636 9.50 13.46 -0.03
CA ARG A 636 10.81 13.93 -0.51
C ARG A 636 10.78 14.22 -2.01
N TYR A 637 10.08 13.40 -2.78
CA TYR A 637 9.87 13.67 -4.20
C TYR A 637 9.10 14.97 -4.44
N LEU A 638 8.03 15.18 -3.67
CA LEU A 638 7.24 16.43 -3.74
C LEU A 638 8.06 17.67 -3.36
N GLY A 639 9.10 17.52 -2.54
CA GLY A 639 10.07 18.58 -2.22
C GLY A 639 11.15 18.81 -3.27
N GLY A 640 11.13 18.08 -4.39
CA GLY A 640 12.07 18.22 -5.52
C GLY A 640 13.31 17.31 -5.48
N PHE A 641 13.38 16.35 -4.55
CA PHE A 641 14.58 15.55 -4.20
C PHE A 641 15.85 16.38 -3.95
N VAL A 642 16.51 16.16 -2.80
CA VAL A 642 17.90 16.64 -2.68
C VAL A 642 18.74 15.75 -3.56
N GLU A 643 19.49 16.33 -4.51
CA GLU A 643 20.55 15.62 -5.24
C GLU A 643 21.45 14.85 -4.24
N GLU A 644 21.77 13.59 -4.57
CA GLU A 644 22.42 12.58 -3.71
C GLU A 644 23.66 13.04 -2.92
#